data_AF-A0A660XW10-F1
#
_entry.id   AF-A0A660XW10-F1
#
_cell.length_a   1.000
_cell.length_b   1.000
_cell.length_c   1.000
_cell.angle_alpha   90.00
_cell.angle_beta   90.00
_cell.angle_gamma   90.00
#
_symmetry.space_group_name_H-M   'P 1'
#
loop_
_entity.id
_entity.type
_entity.pdbx_description
1 polymer ?
#
loop_
_entity_poly.entity_id
_entity_poly.type
_entity_poly.pdbx_seq_one_letter_code
_entity_poly.pdbx_strand_id
1 'polypeptide(L)'
;LHTFIKLNPTLLGKERIRNILKQLNFDTNVPDAAFEHDITYDAAQNVIRSLQQIARTNNLFFGVKLTNTLESLNHKQVFSDEAMYMSGKALHPISINVARIVRNDFPDLPISFCAGVNALNIADVLACGLRPVTVCSDILKPGGYARLLQYPEYIEANATLRKTDAAAYLNRYADSVTKNQLYQARWKNIKTDRILSEFDCIAAPCVTTCPSNQQVPDYMYWTAEGDLPQAFETILRTNPFPSVTGMVCDHLCQTKCTRINYDNALLIRDVKRYVAENVIYRELEAPEENGKHVAIIGAGPSGLSCAYFLRLAGFAVDVYETKAFPGGMLADAIPLFRLSEEALNGDIERIKTLGVKIHTNAKIDSIAFEKIRRESDYLYIAVGAQKSLGVSIPGDNVKTGLLDPLEFLSAVRRGQAIELGRNIVILGGGNTAMDAARTARRLSGKEGRVSIVYRRTRREMPADADEVEAALAEGIKLIELAAPAEILSESGKVTALRCFKMKLGQPDESGRARPEKIPGIEFTVTTDTIIPAFGQQRVVDFVDEKLLEISNQDTRETQIPNVYIGGDAFRGAATVIKAIADGRKTAEAIIEKANLNNGFSPLKPIDKKLSHEELHLKRSRITPGIHPDNSTLRNLDYFSLSERTLTESEAVAESKRCLYCDQLCDICVTVCPNRANVSYTVEPFEMRTQTAAFKKDEIQIFDDKIFKIEQSNQVLNIEDFCNECGNCTTFCPTSGAPYRDKPKVALTEKSFQAMEKGYFLNKGVLYYKENDVVSSLRESEKGFVFLSPDVDAELDSAFTIKTVEIKNRDIKWNTAIAIKMKIIGDAVRDLYER
;
A
#
# COMPACT_ATOMS: atom_id res chain seq x y z
N LEU A 1 26.58 -32.39 -31.32
CA LEU A 1 25.51 -31.39 -31.49
C LEU A 1 26.04 -30.04 -31.02
N HIS A 2 25.64 -28.94 -31.66
CA HIS A 2 25.83 -27.60 -31.10
C HIS A 2 25.11 -27.50 -29.76
N THR A 3 25.70 -26.83 -28.76
CA THR A 3 25.11 -26.84 -27.42
C THR A 3 25.41 -25.60 -26.58
N PHE A 4 24.55 -25.37 -25.59
CA PHE A 4 24.80 -24.50 -24.46
C PHE A 4 24.77 -25.33 -23.18
N ILE A 5 25.72 -25.12 -22.26
CA ILE A 5 25.59 -25.65 -20.90
C ILE A 5 25.02 -24.58 -19.97
N LYS A 6 24.12 -24.99 -19.08
CA LYS A 6 23.54 -24.09 -18.07
C LYS A 6 24.51 -23.94 -16.91
N LEU A 7 24.77 -22.71 -16.49
CA LEU A 7 25.54 -22.38 -15.30
C LEU A 7 24.63 -21.70 -14.27
N ASN A 8 24.72 -22.16 -13.02
CA ASN A 8 23.90 -21.66 -11.91
C ASN A 8 24.57 -20.46 -11.20
N PRO A 9 23.82 -19.62 -10.46
CA PRO A 9 24.33 -18.39 -9.89
C PRO A 9 25.21 -18.65 -8.67
N THR A 10 25.05 -19.83 -8.07
CA THR A 10 25.83 -20.41 -6.96
C THR A 10 27.33 -20.42 -7.22
N LEU A 11 27.75 -20.44 -8.49
CA LEU A 11 29.14 -20.28 -8.92
C LEU A 11 29.81 -19.00 -8.39
N LEU A 12 29.04 -17.96 -8.02
CA LEU A 12 29.58 -16.75 -7.41
C LEU A 12 30.10 -16.98 -5.99
N GLY A 13 29.67 -18.05 -5.34
CA GLY A 13 30.00 -18.41 -3.96
C GLY A 13 29.05 -17.83 -2.92
N LYS A 14 28.92 -18.56 -1.82
CA LYS A 14 28.01 -18.31 -0.69
C LYS A 14 28.09 -16.89 -0.13
N GLU A 15 29.30 -16.46 0.24
CA GLU A 15 29.51 -15.18 0.91
C GLU A 15 29.16 -14.00 0.00
N ARG A 16 29.57 -14.06 -1.27
CA ARG A 16 29.32 -12.99 -2.24
C ARG A 16 27.84 -12.84 -2.54
N ILE A 17 27.12 -13.94 -2.75
CA ILE A 17 25.67 -13.90 -2.96
C ILE A 17 24.96 -13.27 -1.76
N ARG A 18 25.26 -13.75 -0.55
CA ARG A 18 24.64 -13.24 0.68
C ARG A 18 24.96 -11.76 0.91
N ASN A 19 26.20 -11.33 0.61
CA ASN A 19 26.59 -9.93 0.71
C ASN A 19 25.84 -9.04 -0.29
N ILE A 20 25.68 -9.47 -1.55
CA ILE A 20 24.90 -8.73 -2.55
C ILE A 20 23.44 -8.61 -2.11
N LEU A 21 22.83 -9.71 -1.66
CA LEU A 21 21.43 -9.69 -1.18
C LEU A 21 21.26 -8.76 0.02
N LYS A 22 22.19 -8.81 0.99
CA LYS A 22 22.20 -7.91 2.15
C LYS A 22 22.37 -6.44 1.75
N GLN A 23 23.30 -6.12 0.85
CA GLN A 23 23.52 -4.76 0.36
C GLN A 23 22.29 -4.20 -0.39
N LEU A 24 21.58 -5.06 -1.11
CA LEU A 24 20.36 -4.71 -1.84
C LEU A 24 19.07 -4.87 -1.02
N ASN A 25 19.21 -5.14 0.28
CA ASN A 25 18.12 -5.23 1.25
C ASN A 25 17.10 -6.37 1.00
N PHE A 26 17.53 -7.44 0.32
CA PHE A 26 16.72 -8.65 0.14
C PHE A 26 16.77 -9.55 1.39
N ASP A 27 15.61 -10.12 1.71
CA ASP A 27 15.40 -11.05 2.83
C ASP A 27 15.53 -12.52 2.41
N THR A 28 15.96 -12.75 1.16
CA THR A 28 16.07 -14.07 0.60
C THR A 28 17.19 -14.84 1.29
N ASN A 29 16.84 -15.92 1.97
CA ASN A 29 17.82 -16.83 2.54
C ASN A 29 18.17 -17.92 1.53
N VAL A 30 19.42 -17.96 1.07
CA VAL A 30 19.93 -19.00 0.19
C VAL A 30 20.60 -20.08 1.06
N PRO A 31 20.03 -21.29 1.15
CA PRO A 31 20.53 -22.35 2.02
C PRO A 31 21.91 -22.85 1.59
N ASP A 32 22.63 -23.48 2.50
CA ASP A 32 23.96 -24.08 2.21
C ASP A 32 23.82 -25.20 1.17
N ALA A 33 22.75 -25.99 1.27
CA ALA A 33 22.42 -27.07 0.33
C ALA A 33 22.38 -26.61 -1.14
N ALA A 34 21.92 -25.37 -1.41
CA ALA A 34 21.89 -24.82 -2.77
C ALA A 34 23.29 -24.75 -3.40
N PHE A 35 24.36 -24.64 -2.61
CA PHE A 35 25.75 -24.63 -3.08
C PHE A 35 26.36 -26.03 -3.16
N GLU A 36 25.89 -26.97 -2.34
CA GLU A 36 26.40 -28.34 -2.28
C GLU A 36 25.91 -29.20 -3.45
N HIS A 37 24.71 -28.91 -3.96
CA HIS A 37 24.14 -29.61 -5.12
C HIS A 37 24.74 -29.17 -6.47
N ASP A 38 25.39 -28.00 -6.51
CA ASP A 38 25.95 -27.42 -7.73
C ASP A 38 27.46 -27.64 -7.82
N ILE A 39 27.98 -27.71 -9.05
CA ILE A 39 29.43 -27.79 -9.29
C ILE A 39 30.13 -26.52 -8.79
N THR A 40 31.37 -26.64 -8.33
CA THR A 40 32.21 -25.49 -8.01
C THR A 40 32.63 -24.74 -9.27
N TYR A 41 33.04 -23.48 -9.11
CA TYR A 41 33.54 -22.69 -10.24
C TYR A 41 34.79 -23.30 -10.88
N ASP A 42 35.72 -23.82 -10.09
CA ASP A 42 36.92 -24.51 -10.60
C ASP A 42 36.55 -25.75 -11.44
N ALA A 43 35.56 -26.53 -10.99
CA ALA A 43 35.04 -27.65 -11.76
C ALA A 43 34.36 -27.17 -13.06
N ALA A 44 33.58 -26.09 -12.99
CA ALA A 44 32.95 -25.50 -14.17
C ALA A 44 34.00 -25.03 -15.20
N GLN A 45 35.12 -24.43 -14.77
CA GLN A 45 36.21 -24.03 -15.66
C GLN A 45 36.78 -25.24 -16.43
N ASN A 46 37.00 -26.36 -15.76
CA ASN A 46 37.50 -27.58 -16.40
C ASN A 46 36.51 -28.13 -17.44
N VAL A 47 35.22 -28.15 -17.12
CA VAL A 47 34.16 -28.55 -18.05
C VAL A 47 34.10 -27.62 -19.26
N ILE A 48 34.15 -26.30 -19.06
CA ILE A 48 34.13 -25.31 -20.14
C ILE A 48 35.33 -25.51 -21.08
N ARG A 49 36.55 -25.63 -20.53
CA ARG A 49 37.77 -25.85 -21.34
C ARG A 49 37.68 -27.13 -22.18
N SER A 50 37.25 -28.23 -21.55
CA SER A 50 37.09 -29.53 -22.22
C SER A 50 36.06 -29.44 -23.36
N LEU A 51 34.89 -28.85 -23.11
CA LEU A 51 33.84 -28.73 -24.12
C LEU A 51 34.21 -27.74 -25.23
N GLN A 52 34.92 -26.64 -24.92
CA GLN A 52 35.46 -25.74 -25.95
C GLN A 52 36.43 -26.47 -26.87
N GLN A 53 37.31 -27.30 -26.33
CA GLN A 53 38.24 -28.09 -27.12
C GLN A 53 37.50 -29.09 -28.01
N ILE A 54 36.58 -29.89 -27.44
CA ILE A 54 35.77 -30.86 -28.20
C ILE A 54 34.98 -30.15 -29.30
N ALA A 55 34.37 -29.00 -29.00
CA ALA A 55 33.60 -28.22 -29.95
C ALA A 55 34.48 -27.73 -31.10
N ARG A 56 35.67 -27.18 -30.82
CA ARG A 56 36.65 -26.77 -31.84
C ARG A 56 37.08 -27.94 -32.73
N THR A 57 37.44 -29.09 -32.14
CA THR A 57 37.86 -30.28 -32.89
C THR A 57 36.78 -30.80 -33.83
N ASN A 58 35.50 -30.68 -33.43
CA ASN A 58 34.37 -31.20 -34.21
C ASN A 58 33.65 -30.12 -35.04
N ASN A 59 34.19 -28.91 -35.14
CA ASN A 59 33.55 -27.76 -35.79
C ASN A 59 32.10 -27.50 -35.30
N LEU A 60 31.90 -27.57 -33.99
CA LEU A 60 30.62 -27.34 -33.32
C LEU A 60 30.62 -25.99 -32.59
N PHE A 61 29.48 -25.30 -32.58
CA PHE A 61 29.19 -24.22 -31.65
C PHE A 61 29.06 -24.72 -30.20
N PHE A 62 29.71 -24.00 -29.29
CA PHE A 62 29.59 -24.17 -27.85
C PHE A 62 29.46 -22.81 -27.16
N GLY A 63 28.57 -22.72 -26.19
CA GLY A 63 28.41 -21.56 -25.32
C GLY A 63 27.90 -21.94 -23.93
N VAL A 64 27.70 -20.94 -23.09
CA VAL A 64 27.11 -21.12 -21.75
C VAL A 64 25.85 -20.28 -21.60
N LYS A 65 24.90 -20.76 -20.81
CA LYS A 65 23.66 -20.05 -20.47
C LYS A 65 23.63 -19.78 -18.97
N LEU A 66 23.62 -18.51 -18.57
CA LEU A 66 23.45 -18.13 -17.18
C LEU A 66 21.97 -18.22 -16.80
N THR A 67 21.68 -18.92 -15.70
CA THR A 67 20.31 -19.28 -15.32
C THR A 67 19.43 -18.08 -14.91
N ASN A 68 18.13 -18.34 -14.88
CA ASN A 68 17.04 -17.46 -14.52
C ASN A 68 16.51 -17.64 -13.08
N THR A 69 17.07 -18.57 -12.30
CA THR A 69 16.61 -18.89 -10.94
C THR A 69 17.76 -19.13 -9.97
N LEU A 70 17.57 -18.74 -8.71
CA LEU A 70 18.41 -19.14 -7.58
C LEU A 70 17.52 -19.76 -6.49
N GLU A 71 17.88 -20.93 -6.00
CA GLU A 71 17.18 -21.56 -4.90
C GLU A 71 17.27 -20.73 -3.61
N SER A 72 16.19 -20.72 -2.84
CA SER A 72 16.08 -20.02 -1.57
C SER A 72 15.12 -20.75 -0.65
N LEU A 73 15.25 -20.55 0.66
CA LEU A 73 14.30 -21.12 1.61
C LEU A 73 12.91 -20.53 1.39
N ASN A 74 11.92 -21.41 1.35
CA ASN A 74 10.54 -21.00 1.30
C ASN A 74 10.16 -20.37 2.66
N HIS A 75 10.00 -19.06 2.64
CA HIS A 75 9.54 -18.25 3.77
C HIS A 75 8.12 -17.71 3.51
N LYS A 76 7.47 -18.16 2.43
CA LYS A 76 6.15 -17.71 2.01
C LYS A 76 5.14 -18.84 2.22
N GLN A 77 3.97 -18.50 2.75
CA GLN A 77 2.85 -19.44 2.91
C GLN A 77 2.12 -19.72 1.58
N VAL A 78 2.84 -19.70 0.45
CA VAL A 78 2.24 -19.83 -0.89
C VAL A 78 2.39 -21.26 -1.43
N PHE A 79 3.50 -21.93 -1.11
CA PHE A 79 3.78 -23.30 -1.55
C PHE A 79 4.10 -24.19 -0.34
N SER A 80 3.85 -25.49 -0.47
CA SER A 80 4.17 -26.50 0.56
C SER A 80 5.64 -26.91 0.60
N ASP A 81 6.41 -26.61 -0.46
CA ASP A 81 7.81 -27.02 -0.58
C ASP A 81 8.72 -26.24 0.37
N GLU A 82 9.79 -26.86 0.87
CA GLU A 82 10.79 -26.19 1.72
C GLU A 82 11.65 -25.18 0.96
N ALA A 83 11.75 -25.33 -0.37
CA ALA A 83 12.52 -24.48 -1.27
C ALA A 83 11.61 -23.67 -2.21
N MET A 84 12.05 -22.44 -2.52
CA MET A 84 11.46 -21.58 -3.53
C MET A 84 12.55 -20.94 -4.41
N TYR A 85 12.21 -20.53 -5.63
CA TYR A 85 13.19 -19.97 -6.56
C TYR A 85 13.07 -18.45 -6.70
N MET A 86 14.16 -17.74 -6.40
CA MET A 86 14.30 -16.32 -6.66
C MET A 86 14.64 -16.07 -8.13
N SER A 87 13.95 -15.11 -8.76
CA SER A 87 14.18 -14.69 -10.14
C SER A 87 14.02 -13.17 -10.31
N GLY A 88 14.16 -12.68 -11.54
CA GLY A 88 13.89 -11.28 -11.87
C GLY A 88 14.91 -10.29 -11.29
N LYS A 89 14.43 -9.14 -10.83
CA LYS A 89 15.24 -7.99 -10.37
C LYS A 89 16.30 -8.36 -9.32
N ALA A 90 15.98 -9.25 -8.39
CA ALA A 90 16.89 -9.68 -7.33
C ALA A 90 18.08 -10.52 -7.85
N LEU A 91 17.86 -11.27 -8.94
CA LEU A 91 18.84 -12.18 -9.50
C LEU A 91 19.83 -11.50 -10.46
N HIS A 92 19.45 -10.35 -11.02
CA HIS A 92 20.24 -9.64 -12.02
C HIS A 92 21.66 -9.28 -11.52
N PRO A 93 21.83 -8.63 -10.34
CA PRO A 93 23.17 -8.27 -9.86
C PRO A 93 24.08 -9.47 -9.58
N ILE A 94 23.49 -10.57 -9.11
CA ILE A 94 24.21 -11.84 -8.87
C ILE A 94 24.69 -12.43 -10.19
N SER A 95 23.79 -12.56 -11.17
CA SER A 95 24.10 -13.24 -12.43
C SER A 95 25.01 -12.43 -13.34
N ILE A 96 24.93 -11.08 -13.31
CA ILE A 96 25.92 -10.22 -13.96
C ILE A 96 27.31 -10.42 -13.34
N ASN A 97 27.39 -10.59 -12.02
CA ASN A 97 28.66 -10.88 -11.35
C ASN A 97 29.21 -12.28 -11.68
N VAL A 98 28.34 -13.25 -11.99
CA VAL A 98 28.75 -14.55 -12.57
C VAL A 98 29.23 -14.38 -14.01
N ALA A 99 28.53 -13.59 -14.83
CA ALA A 99 28.97 -13.28 -16.19
C ALA A 99 30.37 -12.65 -16.20
N ARG A 100 30.64 -11.76 -15.23
CA ARG A 100 31.94 -11.11 -15.06
C ARG A 100 33.07 -12.12 -14.84
N ILE A 101 32.92 -13.06 -13.90
CA ILE A 101 33.97 -14.05 -13.64
C ILE A 101 34.18 -14.98 -14.85
N VAL A 102 33.10 -15.42 -15.50
CA VAL A 102 33.17 -16.29 -16.69
C VAL A 102 33.83 -15.57 -17.86
N ARG A 103 33.48 -14.31 -18.14
CA ARG A 103 34.05 -13.53 -19.24
C ARG A 103 35.54 -13.23 -19.02
N ASN A 104 35.94 -12.96 -17.77
CA ASN A 104 37.34 -12.68 -17.45
C ASN A 104 38.24 -13.91 -17.68
N ASP A 105 37.73 -15.12 -17.40
CA ASP A 105 38.47 -16.37 -17.64
C ASP A 105 38.35 -16.89 -19.08
N PHE A 106 37.24 -16.57 -19.76
CA PHE A 106 36.93 -17.02 -21.11
C PHE A 106 36.47 -15.85 -22.02
N PRO A 107 37.41 -15.01 -22.50
CA PRO A 107 37.10 -13.79 -23.24
C PRO A 107 36.21 -13.98 -24.47
N ASP A 108 36.38 -15.09 -25.20
CA ASP A 108 35.67 -15.37 -26.46
C ASP A 108 34.42 -16.26 -26.31
N LEU A 109 34.12 -16.73 -25.10
CA LEU A 109 33.02 -17.69 -24.89
C LEU A 109 31.65 -17.02 -25.14
N PRO A 110 30.79 -17.57 -26.01
CA PRO A 110 29.41 -17.09 -26.13
C PRO A 110 28.62 -17.31 -24.84
N ILE A 111 28.00 -16.26 -24.30
CA ILE A 111 27.22 -16.31 -23.06
C ILE A 111 25.79 -15.86 -23.35
N SER A 112 24.82 -16.77 -23.25
CA SER A 112 23.40 -16.45 -23.20
C SER A 112 22.99 -15.99 -21.79
N PHE A 113 22.12 -14.99 -21.70
CA PHE A 113 21.75 -14.36 -20.44
C PHE A 113 20.23 -14.23 -20.26
N CYS A 114 19.73 -14.44 -19.04
CA CYS A 114 18.29 -14.42 -18.75
C CYS A 114 17.91 -13.69 -17.45
N ALA A 115 18.86 -13.43 -16.56
CA ALA A 115 18.53 -13.05 -15.18
C ALA A 115 18.06 -11.60 -15.06
N GLY A 116 16.76 -11.40 -14.84
CA GLY A 116 16.18 -10.10 -14.48
C GLY A 116 16.35 -9.01 -15.53
N VAL A 117 16.42 -9.41 -16.80
CA VAL A 117 16.46 -8.48 -17.92
C VAL A 117 15.09 -7.84 -18.11
N ASN A 118 15.06 -6.53 -18.27
CA ASN A 118 13.89 -5.73 -18.61
C ASN A 118 14.26 -4.67 -19.68
N ALA A 119 13.30 -3.83 -20.08
CA ALA A 119 13.56 -2.76 -21.05
C ALA A 119 14.63 -1.75 -20.59
N LEU A 120 14.78 -1.52 -19.28
CA LEU A 120 15.71 -0.52 -18.75
C LEU A 120 17.18 -0.97 -18.76
N ASN A 121 17.44 -2.28 -18.75
CA ASN A 121 18.80 -2.82 -18.67
C ASN A 121 19.23 -3.66 -19.87
N ILE A 122 18.35 -3.90 -20.84
CA ILE A 122 18.67 -4.69 -22.04
C ILE A 122 19.85 -4.12 -22.81
N ALA A 123 19.95 -2.79 -22.92
CA ALA A 123 21.06 -2.14 -23.62
C ALA A 123 22.41 -2.41 -22.95
N ASP A 124 22.47 -2.34 -21.61
CA ASP A 124 23.67 -2.66 -20.84
C ASP A 124 24.06 -4.13 -20.99
N VAL A 125 23.09 -5.05 -20.91
CA VAL A 125 23.31 -6.49 -21.08
C VAL A 125 23.91 -6.81 -22.46
N LEU A 126 23.39 -6.16 -23.51
CA LEU A 126 23.90 -6.33 -24.87
C LEU A 126 25.28 -5.67 -25.05
N ALA A 127 25.54 -4.53 -24.40
CA ALA A 127 26.87 -3.90 -24.37
C ALA A 127 27.92 -4.76 -23.65
N CYS A 128 27.51 -5.59 -22.67
CA CYS A 128 28.36 -6.61 -22.04
C CYS A 128 28.70 -7.80 -22.97
N GLY A 129 28.21 -7.81 -24.23
CA GLY A 129 28.45 -8.89 -25.18
C GLY A 129 27.65 -10.17 -24.87
N LEU A 130 26.62 -10.08 -24.05
CA LEU A 130 25.79 -11.23 -23.65
C LEU A 130 24.68 -11.45 -24.68
N ARG A 131 24.68 -12.60 -25.34
CA ARG A 131 23.72 -12.97 -26.39
C ARG A 131 23.65 -14.49 -26.62
N PRO A 132 22.46 -15.04 -26.94
CA PRO A 132 21.15 -14.38 -26.96
C PRO A 132 20.62 -14.05 -25.55
N VAL A 133 19.70 -13.08 -25.47
CA VAL A 133 19.08 -12.62 -24.22
C VAL A 133 17.64 -13.11 -24.11
N THR A 134 17.25 -13.61 -22.94
CA THR A 134 15.88 -14.05 -22.62
C THR A 134 15.26 -13.15 -21.56
N VAL A 135 13.97 -12.81 -21.72
CA VAL A 135 13.26 -11.78 -20.92
C VAL A 135 11.99 -12.32 -20.22
N CYS A 136 11.90 -13.64 -20.06
CA CYS A 136 10.69 -14.31 -19.57
C CYS A 136 10.22 -13.78 -18.20
N SER A 137 11.13 -13.43 -17.29
CA SER A 137 10.77 -12.90 -15.97
C SER A 137 10.11 -11.52 -15.99
N ASP A 138 10.26 -10.77 -17.08
CA ASP A 138 9.66 -9.45 -17.25
C ASP A 138 8.27 -9.54 -17.90
N ILE A 139 8.09 -10.38 -18.91
CA ILE A 139 6.78 -10.61 -19.55
C ILE A 139 5.78 -11.35 -18.66
N LEU A 140 6.23 -11.96 -17.55
CA LEU A 140 5.36 -12.56 -16.53
C LEU A 140 4.87 -11.54 -15.49
N LYS A 141 5.19 -10.25 -15.66
CA LYS A 141 4.73 -9.15 -14.80
C LYS A 141 3.60 -8.37 -15.46
N PRO A 142 2.88 -7.52 -14.70
CA PRO A 142 1.76 -6.73 -15.23
C PRO A 142 2.12 -5.96 -16.51
N GLY A 143 1.26 -6.00 -17.51
CA GLY A 143 1.55 -5.53 -18.88
C GLY A 143 1.99 -6.64 -19.84
N GLY A 144 2.42 -7.80 -19.33
CA GLY A 144 2.57 -9.02 -20.11
C GLY A 144 3.50 -8.87 -21.31
N TYR A 145 3.07 -9.44 -22.44
CA TYR A 145 3.79 -9.36 -23.72
C TYR A 145 3.91 -7.94 -24.29
N ALA A 146 2.99 -7.02 -23.96
CA ALA A 146 3.04 -5.65 -24.47
C ALA A 146 4.28 -4.88 -23.97
N ARG A 147 4.91 -5.33 -22.87
CA ARG A 147 6.21 -4.79 -22.40
C ARG A 147 7.31 -4.85 -23.47
N LEU A 148 7.23 -5.78 -24.41
CA LEU A 148 8.22 -5.94 -25.49
C LEU A 148 8.31 -4.71 -26.39
N LEU A 149 7.25 -3.89 -26.48
CA LEU A 149 7.25 -2.65 -27.25
C LEU A 149 8.33 -1.66 -26.77
N GLN A 150 8.67 -1.69 -25.48
CA GLN A 150 9.66 -0.77 -24.90
C GLN A 150 11.12 -1.21 -25.18
N TYR A 151 11.36 -2.47 -25.55
CA TYR A 151 12.72 -2.99 -25.73
C TYR A 151 13.46 -2.38 -26.93
N PRO A 152 12.88 -2.33 -28.14
CA PRO A 152 13.52 -1.68 -29.28
C PRO A 152 13.88 -0.22 -29.00
N GLU A 153 12.95 0.53 -28.39
CA GLU A 153 13.15 1.95 -28.04
C GLU A 153 14.41 2.17 -27.17
N TYR A 154 14.57 1.36 -26.12
CA TYR A 154 15.74 1.46 -25.23
C TYR A 154 17.03 0.97 -25.87
N ILE A 155 16.94 -0.07 -26.71
CA ILE A 155 18.10 -0.57 -27.48
C ILE A 155 18.61 0.49 -28.44
N GLU A 156 17.71 1.17 -29.17
CA GLU A 156 18.04 2.20 -30.15
C GLU A 156 18.58 3.45 -29.46
N ALA A 157 17.92 3.93 -28.41
CA ALA A 157 18.34 5.09 -27.64
C ALA A 157 19.75 4.93 -27.02
N ASN A 158 20.20 3.70 -26.80
CA ASN A 158 21.48 3.37 -26.17
C ASN A 158 22.44 2.58 -27.09
N ALA A 159 22.23 2.64 -28.41
CA ALA A 159 23.02 1.85 -29.37
C ALA A 159 24.54 2.12 -29.29
N THR A 160 24.94 3.31 -28.84
CA THR A 160 26.35 3.72 -28.68
C THR A 160 27.10 2.91 -27.63
N LEU A 161 26.42 2.35 -26.61
CA LEU A 161 27.06 1.54 -25.57
C LEU A 161 27.80 0.33 -26.15
N ARG A 162 27.32 -0.23 -27.27
CA ARG A 162 27.91 -1.38 -27.94
C ARG A 162 29.24 -1.10 -28.67
N LYS A 163 29.65 0.17 -28.75
CA LYS A 163 30.96 0.56 -29.31
C LYS A 163 32.10 0.43 -28.29
N THR A 164 31.78 0.09 -27.04
CA THR A 164 32.77 -0.09 -25.97
C THR A 164 33.26 -1.54 -25.92
N ASP A 165 34.46 -1.76 -25.36
CA ASP A 165 34.94 -3.11 -25.07
C ASP A 165 33.98 -3.81 -24.09
N ALA A 166 33.37 -4.89 -24.55
CA ALA A 166 32.34 -5.63 -23.82
C ALA A 166 32.84 -6.17 -22.47
N ALA A 167 34.11 -6.60 -22.39
CA ALA A 167 34.67 -7.15 -21.15
C ALA A 167 34.91 -6.03 -20.12
N ALA A 168 35.53 -4.91 -20.53
CA ALA A 168 35.70 -3.74 -19.67
C ALA A 168 34.36 -3.15 -19.22
N TYR A 169 33.36 -3.10 -20.12
CA TYR A 169 32.03 -2.62 -19.80
C TYR A 169 31.33 -3.52 -18.77
N LEU A 170 31.38 -4.85 -18.95
CA LEU A 170 30.80 -5.81 -18.01
C LEU A 170 31.38 -5.69 -16.60
N ASN A 171 32.70 -5.48 -16.47
CA ASN A 171 33.32 -5.29 -15.15
C ASN A 171 32.74 -4.04 -14.44
N ARG A 172 32.66 -2.90 -15.13
CA ARG A 172 32.05 -1.67 -14.56
C ARG A 172 30.56 -1.84 -14.25
N TYR A 173 29.83 -2.52 -15.14
CA TYR A 173 28.40 -2.77 -14.96
C TYR A 173 28.14 -3.66 -13.75
N ALA A 174 28.92 -4.73 -13.56
CA ALA A 174 28.81 -5.64 -12.43
C ALA A 174 29.01 -4.95 -11.07
N ASP A 175 29.89 -3.95 -11.01
CA ASP A 175 30.07 -3.14 -9.80
C ASP A 175 28.87 -2.21 -9.57
N SER A 176 28.35 -1.58 -10.63
CA SER A 176 27.25 -0.61 -10.52
C SER A 176 25.93 -1.26 -10.09
N VAL A 177 25.61 -2.45 -10.60
CA VAL A 177 24.33 -3.13 -10.30
C VAL A 177 24.17 -3.53 -8.83
N THR A 178 25.26 -3.68 -8.08
CA THR A 178 25.22 -4.01 -6.64
C THR A 178 24.90 -2.82 -5.75
N LYS A 179 25.01 -1.59 -6.28
CA LYS A 179 24.78 -0.33 -5.55
C LYS A 179 23.60 0.47 -6.13
N ASN A 180 23.07 0.04 -7.27
CA ASN A 180 22.03 0.77 -7.98
C ASN A 180 20.66 0.58 -7.30
N GLN A 181 20.00 1.69 -7.00
CA GLN A 181 18.69 1.74 -6.36
C GLN A 181 17.60 0.99 -7.15
N LEU A 182 17.74 0.89 -8.48
CA LEU A 182 16.84 0.11 -9.32
C LEU A 182 16.78 -1.37 -8.93
N TYR A 183 17.84 -1.92 -8.32
CA TYR A 183 17.91 -3.31 -7.87
C TYR A 183 17.61 -3.50 -6.38
N GLN A 184 17.50 -2.44 -5.59
CA GLN A 184 17.17 -2.55 -4.16
C GLN A 184 15.76 -3.11 -3.96
N ALA A 185 15.62 -3.99 -2.98
CA ALA A 185 14.32 -4.49 -2.53
C ALA A 185 13.52 -3.34 -1.90
N ARG A 186 12.29 -3.14 -2.39
CA ARG A 186 11.33 -2.16 -1.85
C ARG A 186 9.95 -2.83 -1.78
N TRP A 187 9.17 -2.53 -0.74
CA TRP A 187 7.74 -2.84 -0.54
C TRP A 187 7.28 -4.28 -0.89
N LYS A 188 6.96 -5.08 0.13
CA LYS A 188 6.80 -6.54 -0.05
C LYS A 188 5.40 -7.02 -0.48
N ASN A 189 4.35 -6.21 -0.37
CA ASN A 189 2.98 -6.71 -0.52
C ASN A 189 1.97 -5.70 -1.07
N ILE A 190 1.46 -5.99 -2.29
CA ILE A 190 0.40 -5.22 -2.96
C ILE A 190 -1.02 -5.53 -2.44
N LYS A 191 -1.20 -6.63 -1.69
CA LYS A 191 -2.51 -7.08 -1.22
C LYS A 191 -3.15 -6.09 -0.25
N THR A 192 -4.43 -5.88 -0.43
CA THR A 192 -5.35 -5.13 0.42
C THR A 192 -6.36 -6.08 1.05
N ASP A 193 -7.10 -5.60 2.05
CA ASP A 193 -8.16 -6.39 2.71
C ASP A 193 -9.44 -6.49 1.86
N ARG A 194 -9.46 -5.86 0.67
CA ARG A 194 -10.60 -5.88 -0.24
C ARG A 194 -10.83 -7.28 -0.79
N ILE A 195 -12.02 -7.83 -0.56
CA ILE A 195 -12.45 -9.11 -1.10
C ILE A 195 -12.54 -9.04 -2.63
N LEU A 196 -12.13 -10.12 -3.31
CA LEU A 196 -12.31 -10.25 -4.75
C LEU A 196 -13.72 -10.80 -5.03
N SER A 197 -14.57 -9.97 -5.61
CA SER A 197 -15.90 -10.36 -6.07
C SER A 197 -15.84 -11.03 -7.45
N GLU A 198 -16.86 -11.85 -7.73
CA GLU A 198 -17.07 -12.53 -9.03
C GLU A 198 -17.09 -11.50 -10.17
N PHE A 199 -17.86 -10.42 -10.00
CA PHE A 199 -17.95 -9.27 -10.91
C PHE A 199 -17.43 -7.99 -10.24
N ASP A 200 -17.21 -6.93 -11.01
CA ASP A 200 -16.91 -5.58 -10.53
C ASP A 200 -15.61 -5.46 -9.70
N CYS A 201 -14.49 -5.93 -10.28
CA CYS A 201 -13.18 -5.94 -9.60
C CYS A 201 -12.29 -4.70 -9.83
N ILE A 202 -12.77 -3.69 -10.56
CA ILE A 202 -12.04 -2.44 -10.81
C ILE A 202 -12.12 -1.56 -9.57
N ALA A 203 -10.97 -1.26 -8.98
CA ALA A 203 -10.84 -0.21 -7.97
C ALA A 203 -9.36 0.01 -7.65
N ALA A 204 -9.01 1.27 -7.42
CA ALA A 204 -7.65 1.67 -7.16
C ALA A 204 -7.25 1.36 -5.70
N PRO A 205 -6.19 0.56 -5.45
CA PRO A 205 -5.78 0.18 -4.10
C PRO A 205 -5.30 1.37 -3.26
N CYS A 206 -4.79 2.43 -3.88
CA CYS A 206 -4.42 3.67 -3.20
C CYS A 206 -5.63 4.38 -2.56
N VAL A 207 -6.82 4.27 -3.17
CA VAL A 207 -8.07 4.82 -2.62
C VAL A 207 -8.53 3.97 -1.46
N THR A 208 -8.67 2.65 -1.65
CA THR A 208 -9.13 1.71 -0.60
C THR A 208 -8.24 1.69 0.63
N THR A 209 -6.93 1.92 0.47
CA THR A 209 -5.98 1.93 1.58
C THR A 209 -5.96 3.27 2.32
N CYS A 210 -6.39 4.36 1.67
CA CYS A 210 -6.40 5.68 2.29
C CYS A 210 -7.59 5.77 3.26
N PRO A 211 -7.39 6.04 4.57
CA PRO A 211 -8.48 6.10 5.52
C PRO A 211 -9.57 7.12 5.16
N SER A 212 -9.20 8.22 4.50
CA SER A 212 -10.16 9.24 4.06
C SER A 212 -10.73 8.98 2.65
N ASN A 213 -10.37 7.88 1.99
CA ASN A 213 -10.80 7.55 0.62
C ASN A 213 -10.49 8.64 -0.40
N GLN A 214 -9.28 9.22 -0.34
CA GLN A 214 -8.80 10.20 -1.31
C GLN A 214 -8.81 9.62 -2.72
N GLN A 215 -9.41 10.34 -3.67
CA GLN A 215 -9.45 9.96 -5.08
C GLN A 215 -8.12 10.23 -5.78
N VAL A 216 -7.10 9.46 -5.39
CA VAL A 216 -5.72 9.58 -5.90
C VAL A 216 -5.65 9.56 -7.43
N PRO A 217 -6.31 8.63 -8.14
CA PRO A 217 -6.23 8.63 -9.60
C PRO A 217 -6.78 9.89 -10.25
N ASP A 218 -7.77 10.54 -9.64
CA ASP A 218 -8.44 11.71 -10.20
C ASP A 218 -7.58 12.96 -10.05
N TYR A 219 -7.04 13.23 -8.86
CA TYR A 219 -6.15 14.39 -8.72
C TYR A 219 -4.81 14.18 -9.44
N MET A 220 -4.34 12.93 -9.57
CA MET A 220 -3.20 12.61 -10.44
C MET A 220 -3.51 12.92 -11.90
N TYR A 221 -4.72 12.59 -12.38
CA TYR A 221 -5.14 12.93 -13.74
C TYR A 221 -5.17 14.45 -13.93
N TRP A 222 -5.83 15.20 -13.05
CA TRP A 222 -5.88 16.66 -13.15
C TRP A 222 -4.51 17.32 -13.08
N THR A 223 -3.60 16.84 -12.20
CA THR A 223 -2.21 17.33 -12.19
C THR A 223 -1.46 16.99 -13.48
N ALA A 224 -1.68 15.80 -14.06
CA ALA A 224 -1.06 15.42 -15.34
C ALA A 224 -1.53 16.31 -16.51
N GLU A 225 -2.77 16.78 -16.46
CA GLU A 225 -3.37 17.70 -17.43
C GLU A 225 -3.06 19.19 -17.13
N GLY A 226 -2.44 19.50 -15.99
CA GLY A 226 -2.12 20.87 -15.57
C GLY A 226 -3.28 21.63 -14.91
N ASP A 227 -4.43 20.98 -14.66
CA ASP A 227 -5.59 21.59 -13.98
C ASP A 227 -5.46 21.46 -12.45
N LEU A 228 -4.59 22.29 -11.87
CA LEU A 228 -4.39 22.31 -10.42
C LEU A 228 -5.66 22.64 -9.62
N PRO A 229 -6.53 23.59 -10.03
CA PRO A 229 -7.79 23.83 -9.34
C PRO A 229 -8.67 22.58 -9.21
N GLN A 230 -8.84 21.79 -10.28
CA GLN A 230 -9.62 20.54 -10.21
C GLN A 230 -8.91 19.47 -9.38
N ALA A 231 -7.58 19.39 -9.43
CA ALA A 231 -6.80 18.50 -8.58
C ALA A 231 -7.01 18.82 -7.09
N PHE A 232 -6.95 20.09 -6.72
CA PHE A 232 -7.14 20.56 -5.35
C PHE A 232 -8.57 20.35 -4.86
N GLU A 233 -9.57 20.67 -5.68
CA GLU A 233 -10.97 20.39 -5.38
C GLU A 233 -11.22 18.89 -5.13
N THR A 234 -10.62 18.04 -5.97
CA THR A 234 -10.69 16.58 -5.80
C THR A 234 -10.13 16.11 -4.46
N ILE A 235 -9.06 16.75 -3.98
CA ILE A 235 -8.48 16.47 -2.65
C ILE A 235 -9.44 16.93 -1.54
N LEU A 236 -9.99 18.15 -1.65
CA LEU A 236 -10.85 18.74 -0.62
C LEU A 236 -12.13 17.95 -0.36
N ARG A 237 -12.69 17.29 -1.38
CA ARG A 237 -13.89 16.42 -1.26
C ARG A 237 -13.85 15.44 -0.10
N THR A 238 -12.65 15.03 0.32
CA THR A 238 -12.48 14.02 1.37
C THR A 238 -11.43 14.37 2.43
N ASN A 239 -10.75 15.51 2.28
CA ASN A 239 -9.64 15.91 3.13
C ASN A 239 -9.53 17.44 3.21
N PRO A 240 -9.91 18.04 4.34
CA PRO A 240 -9.82 19.50 4.53
C PRO A 240 -8.39 20.00 4.76
N PHE A 241 -7.41 19.10 4.87
CA PHE A 241 -6.00 19.38 5.17
C PHE A 241 -5.04 19.00 4.02
N PRO A 242 -5.25 19.49 2.78
CA PRO A 242 -4.38 19.19 1.65
C PRO A 242 -2.91 19.58 1.91
N SER A 243 -2.66 20.76 2.50
CA SER A 243 -1.30 21.26 2.71
C SER A 243 -0.58 20.47 3.79
N VAL A 244 -1.22 20.26 4.95
CA VAL A 244 -0.67 19.43 6.04
C VAL A 244 -0.43 18.00 5.56
N THR A 245 -1.42 17.36 4.92
CA THR A 245 -1.27 15.97 4.47
C THR A 245 -0.34 15.82 3.26
N GLY A 246 -0.05 16.89 2.53
CA GLY A 246 1.04 16.94 1.55
C GLY A 246 2.42 16.89 2.20
N MET A 247 2.53 17.29 3.47
CA MET A 247 3.81 17.34 4.18
C MET A 247 4.03 16.13 5.11
N VAL A 248 3.04 15.76 5.92
CA VAL A 248 3.24 14.82 7.05
C VAL A 248 2.39 13.56 7.02
N CYS A 249 1.70 13.29 5.93
CA CYS A 249 0.95 12.04 5.78
C CYS A 249 1.89 10.82 5.75
N ASP A 250 1.47 9.76 6.43
CA ASP A 250 2.06 8.42 6.43
C ASP A 250 1.88 7.68 5.09
N HIS A 251 1.10 8.27 4.18
CA HIS A 251 0.99 7.93 2.77
C HIS A 251 0.79 6.42 2.50
N LEU A 252 -0.03 5.76 3.33
CA LEU A 252 -0.35 4.32 3.20
C LEU A 252 -0.77 3.91 1.78
N CYS A 253 -1.39 4.83 1.04
CA CYS A 253 -1.73 4.70 -0.37
C CYS A 253 -0.54 4.32 -1.28
N GLN A 254 0.69 4.77 -1.01
CA GLN A 254 1.89 4.44 -1.80
C GLN A 254 2.31 2.99 -1.56
N THR A 255 2.10 2.46 -0.35
CA THR A 255 2.50 1.09 0.03
C THR A 255 1.75 0.02 -0.75
N LYS A 256 0.56 0.38 -1.28
CA LYS A 256 -0.33 -0.47 -2.10
C LYS A 256 -0.47 0.03 -3.53
N CYS A 257 0.40 0.93 -3.98
CA CYS A 257 0.38 1.39 -5.37
C CYS A 257 0.80 0.25 -6.31
N THR A 258 0.00 -0.03 -7.35
CA THR A 258 0.29 -1.12 -8.31
C THR A 258 1.60 -0.92 -9.07
N ARG A 259 2.11 0.31 -9.15
CA ARG A 259 3.43 0.66 -9.71
C ARG A 259 4.59 -0.10 -9.06
N ILE A 260 4.48 -0.57 -7.81
CA ILE A 260 5.54 -1.36 -7.18
C ILE A 260 5.87 -2.67 -7.94
N ASN A 261 4.94 -3.15 -8.77
CA ASN A 261 5.15 -4.33 -9.63
C ASN A 261 5.88 -4.00 -10.95
N TYR A 262 6.08 -2.71 -11.23
CA TYR A 262 6.73 -2.18 -12.43
C TYR A 262 8.10 -1.59 -12.09
N ASP A 263 8.09 -0.58 -11.20
CA ASP A 263 9.24 0.26 -10.85
C ASP A 263 9.13 0.72 -9.38
N ASN A 264 8.81 1.98 -9.12
CA ASN A 264 8.61 2.56 -7.78
C ASN A 264 7.20 3.14 -7.65
N ALA A 265 6.65 3.12 -6.44
CA ALA A 265 5.37 3.76 -6.16
C ALA A 265 5.36 5.24 -6.61
N LEU A 266 4.15 5.74 -6.88
CA LEU A 266 3.94 7.16 -7.16
C LEU A 266 4.28 7.99 -5.92
N LEU A 267 4.82 9.19 -6.11
CA LEU A 267 4.99 10.21 -5.08
C LEU A 267 3.65 10.91 -4.79
N ILE A 268 2.70 10.14 -4.27
CA ILE A 268 1.31 10.56 -4.03
C ILE A 268 1.24 11.73 -3.05
N ARG A 269 2.07 11.69 -2.00
CA ARG A 269 2.16 12.77 -1.00
C ARG A 269 2.75 14.04 -1.61
N ASP A 270 3.85 13.91 -2.35
CA ASP A 270 4.59 15.04 -2.93
C ASP A 270 3.79 15.73 -4.04
N VAL A 271 3.06 14.98 -4.86
CA VAL A 271 2.12 15.56 -5.86
C VAL A 271 1.02 16.34 -5.15
N LYS A 272 0.45 15.80 -4.06
CA LYS A 272 -0.55 16.53 -3.27
C LYS A 272 0.02 17.82 -2.69
N ARG A 273 1.25 17.78 -2.17
CA ARG A 273 1.95 18.97 -1.67
C ARG A 273 2.12 20.02 -2.76
N TYR A 274 2.60 19.59 -3.93
CA TYR A 274 2.73 20.48 -5.09
C TYR A 274 1.40 21.13 -5.46
N VAL A 275 0.32 20.35 -5.55
CA VAL A 275 -1.03 20.90 -5.82
C VAL A 275 -1.44 21.90 -4.75
N ALA A 276 -1.28 21.57 -3.47
CA ALA A 276 -1.69 22.43 -2.36
C ALA A 276 -0.92 23.76 -2.29
N GLU A 277 0.38 23.75 -2.60
CA GLU A 277 1.23 24.95 -2.55
C GLU A 277 1.09 25.85 -3.77
N ASN A 278 0.60 25.34 -4.91
CA ASN A 278 0.55 26.09 -6.17
C ASN A 278 -0.87 26.53 -6.59
N VAL A 279 -1.91 26.11 -5.87
CA VAL A 279 -3.26 26.62 -6.10
C VAL A 279 -3.47 27.91 -5.31
N ILE A 280 -3.91 28.95 -6.02
CA ILE A 280 -4.33 30.20 -5.37
C ILE A 280 -5.56 29.89 -4.53
N TYR A 281 -5.45 30.21 -3.24
CA TYR A 281 -6.51 30.10 -2.27
C TYR A 281 -7.82 30.70 -2.79
N ARG A 282 -8.86 29.87 -2.90
CA ARG A 282 -10.24 30.33 -3.08
C ARG A 282 -10.95 30.21 -1.75
N GLU A 283 -11.58 31.30 -1.31
CA GLU A 283 -12.51 31.24 -0.19
C GLU A 283 -13.62 30.27 -0.54
N LEU A 284 -13.90 29.35 0.38
CA LEU A 284 -15.04 28.46 0.24
C LEU A 284 -16.30 29.22 0.64
N GLU A 285 -17.31 29.17 -0.22
CA GLU A 285 -18.61 29.79 0.08
C GLU A 285 -19.31 29.00 1.19
N ALA A 286 -19.66 29.71 2.27
CA ALA A 286 -20.35 29.14 3.41
C ALA A 286 -21.83 28.89 3.05
N PRO A 287 -22.35 27.66 3.16
CA PRO A 287 -23.78 27.38 2.92
C PRO A 287 -24.68 28.10 3.92
N GLU A 288 -25.97 28.29 3.60
CA GLU A 288 -26.95 28.79 4.58
C GLU A 288 -27.06 27.84 5.79
N GLU A 289 -27.33 28.41 6.97
CA GLU A 289 -27.50 27.61 8.19
C GLU A 289 -28.83 26.84 8.15
N ASN A 290 -28.78 25.54 8.42
CA ASN A 290 -29.93 24.63 8.39
C ASN A 290 -30.73 24.61 9.72
N GLY A 291 -30.39 25.48 10.67
CA GLY A 291 -31.02 25.57 11.99
C GLY A 291 -30.56 24.54 13.01
N LYS A 292 -29.54 23.72 12.70
CA LYS A 292 -28.93 22.75 13.63
C LYS A 292 -27.56 23.19 14.11
N HIS A 293 -27.28 22.93 15.39
CA HIS A 293 -26.05 23.34 16.06
C HIS A 293 -25.23 22.14 16.54
N VAL A 294 -23.92 22.17 16.29
CA VAL A 294 -22.96 21.16 16.76
C VAL A 294 -21.82 21.80 17.52
N ALA A 295 -21.55 21.27 18.72
CA ALA A 295 -20.36 21.60 19.48
C ALA A 295 -19.27 20.52 19.31
N ILE A 296 -18.02 20.95 19.17
CA ILE A 296 -16.86 20.08 19.03
C ILE A 296 -15.84 20.43 20.10
N ILE A 297 -15.37 19.43 20.86
CA ILE A 297 -14.34 19.62 21.89
C ILE A 297 -13.00 19.12 21.36
N GLY A 298 -12.10 20.05 21.08
CA GLY A 298 -10.75 19.83 20.54
C GLY A 298 -10.60 20.32 19.09
N ALA A 299 -9.69 21.27 18.87
CA ALA A 299 -9.39 21.82 17.54
C ALA A 299 -8.21 21.10 16.85
N GLY A 300 -8.09 19.78 17.06
CA GLY A 300 -7.15 18.93 16.31
C GLY A 300 -7.68 18.54 14.93
N PRO A 301 -6.92 17.73 14.16
CA PRO A 301 -7.31 17.30 12.81
C PRO A 301 -8.70 16.66 12.73
N SER A 302 -9.06 15.87 13.75
CA SER A 302 -10.36 15.19 13.78
C SER A 302 -11.51 16.16 14.01
N GLY A 303 -11.40 17.04 15.00
CA GLY A 303 -12.44 18.02 15.31
C GLY A 303 -12.65 19.01 14.17
N LEU A 304 -11.55 19.54 13.62
CA LEU A 304 -11.60 20.47 12.49
C LEU A 304 -12.09 19.80 11.20
N SER A 305 -11.76 18.52 10.97
CA SER A 305 -12.34 17.79 9.83
C SER A 305 -13.83 17.58 9.99
N CYS A 306 -14.32 17.26 11.20
CA CYS A 306 -15.76 17.16 11.46
C CYS A 306 -16.45 18.50 11.24
N ALA A 307 -15.85 19.60 11.75
CA ALA A 307 -16.35 20.95 11.58
C ALA A 307 -16.50 21.34 10.11
N TYR A 308 -15.50 21.03 9.29
CA TYR A 308 -15.52 21.29 7.85
C TYR A 308 -16.72 20.64 7.15
N PHE A 309 -16.90 19.32 7.32
CA PHE A 309 -17.98 18.60 6.64
C PHE A 309 -19.37 18.95 7.18
N LEU A 310 -19.52 19.17 8.49
CA LEU A 310 -20.77 19.65 9.07
C LEU A 310 -21.12 21.04 8.54
N ARG A 311 -20.13 21.92 8.39
CA ARG A 311 -20.39 23.27 7.88
C ARG A 311 -20.79 23.26 6.40
N LEU A 312 -20.22 22.37 5.59
CA LEU A 312 -20.67 22.13 4.20
C LEU A 312 -22.11 21.61 4.12
N ALA A 313 -22.58 20.89 5.15
CA ALA A 313 -23.98 20.45 5.27
C ALA A 313 -24.91 21.52 5.90
N GLY A 314 -24.40 22.74 6.16
CA GLY A 314 -25.19 23.86 6.67
C GLY A 314 -25.33 23.92 8.20
N PHE A 315 -24.62 23.11 8.98
CA PHE A 315 -24.71 23.20 10.44
C PHE A 315 -23.99 24.44 10.97
N ALA A 316 -24.52 25.05 12.04
CA ALA A 316 -23.76 25.98 12.87
C ALA A 316 -22.77 25.18 13.74
N VAL A 317 -21.48 25.54 13.72
CA VAL A 317 -20.42 24.76 14.38
C VAL A 317 -19.56 25.63 15.29
N ASP A 318 -19.47 25.25 16.56
CA ASP A 318 -18.57 25.81 17.56
C ASP A 318 -17.53 24.77 18.00
N VAL A 319 -16.26 25.12 17.94
CA VAL A 319 -15.12 24.27 18.34
C VAL A 319 -14.47 24.87 19.58
N TYR A 320 -14.32 24.09 20.64
CA TYR A 320 -13.70 24.51 21.91
C TYR A 320 -12.31 23.90 22.03
N GLU A 321 -11.28 24.73 22.18
CA GLU A 321 -9.87 24.34 22.27
C GLU A 321 -9.26 24.82 23.57
N THR A 322 -8.62 23.91 24.31
CA THR A 322 -7.99 24.22 25.60
C THR A 322 -6.78 25.14 25.44
N LYS A 323 -6.01 25.00 24.36
CA LYS A 323 -4.82 25.81 24.09
C LYS A 323 -5.17 27.16 23.46
N ALA A 324 -4.18 28.06 23.42
CA ALA A 324 -4.33 29.37 22.79
C ALA A 324 -4.38 29.32 21.25
N PHE A 325 -4.14 28.15 20.64
CA PHE A 325 -4.04 27.96 19.20
C PHE A 325 -4.76 26.67 18.75
N PRO A 326 -5.36 26.65 17.55
CA PRO A 326 -5.92 25.46 16.94
C PRO A 326 -4.84 24.58 16.27
N GLY A 327 -5.23 23.39 15.81
CA GLY A 327 -4.37 22.44 15.09
C GLY A 327 -3.92 21.24 15.94
N GLY A 328 -4.14 21.27 17.26
CA GLY A 328 -3.80 20.16 18.16
C GLY A 328 -2.33 19.73 18.03
N MET A 329 -2.08 18.42 17.91
CA MET A 329 -0.72 17.87 17.76
C MET A 329 -0.01 18.36 16.49
N LEU A 330 -0.75 18.76 15.44
CA LEU A 330 -0.16 19.35 14.24
C LEU A 330 0.47 20.70 14.49
N ALA A 331 -0.04 21.47 15.46
CA ALA A 331 0.48 22.78 15.84
C ALA A 331 1.49 22.69 16.99
N ASP A 332 1.40 21.63 17.79
CA ASP A 332 2.13 21.53 19.05
C ASP A 332 3.34 20.60 18.97
N ALA A 333 3.25 19.42 18.35
CA ALA A 333 4.29 18.39 18.47
C ALA A 333 5.05 18.07 17.18
N ILE A 334 4.46 18.29 16.00
CA ILE A 334 5.16 18.00 14.74
C ILE A 334 6.31 19.01 14.53
N PRO A 335 7.51 18.61 14.14
CA PRO A 335 8.60 19.57 13.93
C PRO A 335 8.42 20.49 12.71
N LEU A 336 8.96 21.72 12.78
CA LEU A 336 8.87 22.71 11.68
C LEU A 336 9.53 22.25 10.37
N PHE A 337 10.59 21.44 10.47
CA PHE A 337 11.25 20.85 9.31
C PHE A 337 10.42 19.77 8.58
N ARG A 338 9.29 19.36 9.18
CA ARG A 338 8.30 18.46 8.56
C ARG A 338 7.02 19.19 8.18
N LEU A 339 6.55 20.13 9.00
CA LEU A 339 5.31 20.86 8.76
C LEU A 339 5.51 22.35 9.00
N SER A 340 5.35 23.14 7.93
CA SER A 340 5.44 24.59 8.04
C SER A 340 4.20 25.19 8.70
N GLU A 341 4.36 26.36 9.33
CA GLU A 341 3.23 27.07 9.94
C GLU A 341 2.26 27.60 8.89
N GLU A 342 2.78 28.03 7.73
CA GLU A 342 1.99 28.53 6.62
C GLU A 342 1.04 27.46 6.07
N ALA A 343 1.53 26.22 5.92
CA ALA A 343 0.70 25.10 5.46
C ALA A 343 -0.41 24.76 6.45
N LEU A 344 -0.09 24.73 7.75
CA LEU A 344 -1.07 24.47 8.80
C LEU A 344 -2.12 25.58 8.89
N ASN A 345 -1.67 26.83 8.96
CA ASN A 345 -2.55 27.99 9.09
C ASN A 345 -3.41 28.15 7.84
N GLY A 346 -2.87 27.95 6.65
CA GLY A 346 -3.64 27.99 5.40
C GLY A 346 -4.76 26.95 5.35
N ASP A 347 -4.55 25.76 5.92
CA ASP A 347 -5.62 24.77 6.05
C ASP A 347 -6.68 25.16 7.08
N ILE A 348 -6.27 25.67 8.25
CA ILE A 348 -7.18 26.08 9.33
C ILE A 348 -8.02 27.30 8.92
N GLU A 349 -7.40 28.31 8.31
CA GLU A 349 -8.12 29.50 7.85
C GLU A 349 -9.19 29.16 6.82
N ARG A 350 -8.94 28.21 5.91
CA ARG A 350 -9.97 27.73 4.97
C ARG A 350 -11.17 27.09 5.65
N ILE A 351 -10.94 26.40 6.76
CA ILE A 351 -12.03 25.83 7.56
C ILE A 351 -12.80 26.96 8.27
N LYS A 352 -12.10 27.99 8.74
CA LYS A 352 -12.72 29.17 9.38
C LYS A 352 -13.53 30.01 8.40
N THR A 353 -13.11 30.16 7.14
CA THR A 353 -13.87 30.94 6.14
C THR A 353 -15.24 30.34 5.83
N LEU A 354 -15.44 29.04 6.09
CA LEU A 354 -16.77 28.43 6.02
C LEU A 354 -17.70 28.89 7.17
N GLY A 355 -17.21 29.63 8.16
CA GLY A 355 -18.00 30.11 9.31
C GLY A 355 -17.88 29.24 10.57
N VAL A 356 -16.90 28.34 10.63
CA VAL A 356 -16.59 27.58 11.85
C VAL A 356 -16.04 28.51 12.93
N LYS A 357 -16.67 28.53 14.11
CA LYS A 357 -16.24 29.35 15.25
C LYS A 357 -15.30 28.55 16.15
N ILE A 358 -14.07 29.03 16.35
CA ILE A 358 -13.08 28.35 17.19
C ILE A 358 -12.81 29.19 18.45
N HIS A 359 -13.18 28.65 19.61
CA HIS A 359 -12.98 29.23 20.93
C HIS A 359 -11.70 28.66 21.55
N THR A 360 -10.59 29.38 21.46
CA THR A 360 -9.32 29.01 22.11
C THR A 360 -9.33 29.40 23.59
N ASN A 361 -8.40 28.83 24.36
CA ASN A 361 -8.34 28.98 25.83
C ASN A 361 -9.63 28.54 26.55
N ALA A 362 -10.39 27.64 25.94
CA ALA A 362 -11.64 27.10 26.44
C ALA A 362 -11.42 25.69 27.00
N LYS A 363 -10.86 25.59 28.21
CA LYS A 363 -10.80 24.30 28.91
C LYS A 363 -12.21 23.90 29.34
N ILE A 364 -12.62 22.68 28.98
CA ILE A 364 -13.93 22.13 29.34
C ILE A 364 -13.81 21.31 30.61
N ASP A 365 -14.59 21.68 31.63
CA ASP A 365 -14.84 20.87 32.81
C ASP A 365 -16.22 20.19 32.73
N SER A 366 -16.63 19.45 33.77
CA SER A 366 -17.90 18.73 33.77
C SER A 366 -19.13 19.64 33.70
N ILE A 367 -19.06 20.86 34.27
CA ILE A 367 -20.15 21.83 34.26
C ILE A 367 -20.30 22.43 32.86
N ALA A 368 -19.18 22.84 32.26
CA ALA A 368 -19.13 23.35 30.90
C ALA A 368 -19.58 22.29 29.89
N PHE A 369 -19.15 21.03 30.07
CA PHE A 369 -19.57 19.91 29.23
C PHE A 369 -21.09 19.75 29.22
N GLU A 370 -21.74 19.67 30.39
CA GLU A 370 -23.19 19.52 30.47
C GLU A 370 -23.94 20.75 29.93
N LYS A 371 -23.38 21.96 30.10
CA LYS A 371 -23.97 23.17 29.52
C LYS A 371 -23.95 23.09 27.99
N ILE A 372 -22.78 22.85 27.38
CA ILE A 372 -22.61 22.75 25.93
C ILE A 372 -23.52 21.65 25.37
N ARG A 373 -23.59 20.50 26.05
CA ARG A 373 -24.45 19.37 25.65
C ARG A 373 -25.93 19.73 25.60
N ARG A 374 -26.42 20.65 26.45
CA ARG A 374 -27.82 21.10 26.46
C ARG A 374 -28.11 22.16 25.42
N GLU A 375 -27.10 22.95 25.05
CA GLU A 375 -27.23 24.07 24.11
C GLU A 375 -27.05 23.65 22.65
N SER A 376 -26.44 22.48 22.40
CA SER A 376 -26.21 21.93 21.06
C SER A 376 -27.12 20.74 20.74
N ASP A 377 -27.48 20.55 19.47
CA ASP A 377 -28.22 19.34 19.03
C ASP A 377 -27.33 18.09 19.08
N TYR A 378 -26.04 18.25 18.76
CA TYR A 378 -25.04 17.18 18.74
C TYR A 378 -23.70 17.66 19.33
N LEU A 379 -22.92 16.73 19.87
CA LEU A 379 -21.60 17.00 20.45
C LEU A 379 -20.56 16.00 19.95
N TYR A 380 -19.37 16.47 19.57
CA TYR A 380 -18.24 15.62 19.17
C TYR A 380 -17.02 15.83 20.06
N ILE A 381 -16.49 14.75 20.64
CA ILE A 381 -15.29 14.75 21.49
C ILE A 381 -14.07 14.32 20.65
N ALA A 382 -13.16 15.26 20.43
CA ALA A 382 -11.97 15.13 19.57
C ALA A 382 -10.68 15.61 20.28
N VAL A 383 -10.59 15.40 21.59
CA VAL A 383 -9.50 15.93 22.45
C VAL A 383 -8.13 15.27 22.24
N GLY A 384 -8.08 14.13 21.55
CA GLY A 384 -6.86 13.39 21.24
C GLY A 384 -6.24 12.62 22.44
N ALA A 385 -5.01 12.15 22.25
CA ALA A 385 -4.21 11.44 23.25
C ALA A 385 -3.07 12.34 23.78
N GLN A 386 -3.36 13.19 24.74
CA GLN A 386 -2.49 14.32 25.10
C GLN A 386 -1.32 13.96 26.03
N LYS A 387 -1.28 12.76 26.61
CA LYS A 387 -0.28 12.37 27.61
C LYS A 387 0.65 11.29 27.07
N SER A 388 1.97 11.44 27.19
CA SER A 388 2.91 10.37 26.83
C SER A 388 2.89 9.22 27.85
N LEU A 389 3.21 8.01 27.39
CA LEU A 389 3.55 6.91 28.27
C LEU A 389 5.00 7.06 28.74
N GLY A 390 5.18 7.22 30.06
CA GLY A 390 6.50 7.26 30.68
C GLY A 390 7.24 5.93 30.60
N VAL A 391 8.48 5.92 31.09
CA VAL A 391 9.26 4.70 31.29
C VAL A 391 9.03 4.20 32.72
N SER A 392 8.81 2.89 32.89
CA SER A 392 8.65 2.26 34.21
C SER A 392 9.79 1.27 34.44
N ILE A 393 10.97 1.79 34.75
CA ILE A 393 12.19 1.02 35.02
C ILE A 393 12.94 1.62 36.20
N PRO A 394 13.79 0.85 36.90
CA PRO A 394 14.63 1.41 37.97
C PRO A 394 15.39 2.67 37.51
N GLY A 395 15.35 3.72 38.35
CA GLY A 395 15.98 5.01 38.08
C GLY A 395 15.14 6.03 37.30
N ASP A 396 13.87 5.75 37.00
CA ASP A 396 12.93 6.65 36.31
C ASP A 396 12.50 7.89 37.11
N ASN A 397 12.87 7.98 38.39
CA ASN A 397 12.62 9.12 39.28
C ASN A 397 13.75 10.19 39.26
N VAL A 398 14.65 10.13 38.28
CA VAL A 398 15.74 11.09 38.09
C VAL A 398 15.19 12.50 37.86
N LYS A 399 15.87 13.52 38.42
CA LYS A 399 15.38 14.92 38.36
C LYS A 399 15.78 15.63 37.07
N THR A 400 16.94 15.29 36.51
CA THR A 400 17.51 15.98 35.35
C THR A 400 17.96 14.97 34.30
N GLY A 401 17.61 15.21 33.03
CA GLY A 401 18.00 14.38 31.90
C GLY A 401 16.98 13.30 31.52
N LEU A 402 15.78 13.26 32.10
CA LEU A 402 14.66 12.47 31.59
C LEU A 402 13.55 13.42 31.15
N LEU A 403 13.27 13.48 29.85
CA LEU A 403 12.31 14.44 29.26
C LEU A 403 11.11 13.71 28.67
N ASP A 404 9.90 14.24 28.89
CA ASP A 404 8.71 13.77 28.19
C ASP A 404 8.82 14.13 26.69
N PRO A 405 8.57 13.20 25.76
CA PRO A 405 8.72 13.45 24.33
C PRO A 405 7.78 14.53 23.79
N LEU A 406 6.55 14.61 24.30
CA LEU A 406 5.57 15.57 23.81
C LEU A 406 5.85 16.95 24.37
N GLU A 407 6.19 17.06 25.66
CA GLU A 407 6.60 18.32 26.26
C GLU A 407 7.87 18.85 25.59
N PHE A 408 8.84 17.98 25.31
CA PHE A 408 10.06 18.34 24.57
C PHE A 408 9.73 18.92 23.19
N LEU A 409 9.00 18.19 22.36
CA LEU A 409 8.63 18.65 21.01
C LEU A 409 7.82 19.94 21.04
N SER A 410 6.86 20.02 21.96
CA SER A 410 6.00 21.18 22.20
C SER A 410 6.77 22.41 22.63
N ALA A 411 7.71 22.28 23.55
CA ALA A 411 8.55 23.37 23.99
C ALA A 411 9.45 23.89 22.87
N VAL A 412 10.08 23.00 22.10
CA VAL A 412 10.90 23.38 20.95
C VAL A 412 10.06 24.12 19.91
N ARG A 413 8.85 23.63 19.63
CA ARG A 413 7.94 24.27 18.69
C ARG A 413 7.51 25.68 19.11
N ARG A 414 7.36 25.91 20.42
CA ARG A 414 7.07 27.23 20.99
C ARG A 414 8.31 28.13 21.16
N GLY A 415 9.48 27.71 20.67
CA GLY A 415 10.72 28.46 20.83
C GLY A 415 11.20 28.56 22.28
N GLN A 416 10.76 27.65 23.15
CA GLN A 416 11.17 27.61 24.56
C GLN A 416 12.56 26.97 24.67
N ALA A 417 13.38 27.49 25.59
CA ALA A 417 14.69 26.92 25.87
C ALA A 417 14.53 25.55 26.55
N ILE A 418 15.24 24.54 26.05
CA ILE A 418 15.29 23.19 26.64
C ILE A 418 16.70 22.90 27.11
N GLU A 419 16.82 22.39 28.34
CA GLU A 419 18.07 21.82 28.83
C GLU A 419 18.28 20.44 28.19
N LEU A 420 19.05 20.42 27.10
CA LEU A 420 19.37 19.22 26.34
C LEU A 420 20.87 18.92 26.47
N GLY A 421 21.21 17.67 26.80
CA GLY A 421 22.60 17.23 26.86
C GLY A 421 23.23 16.97 25.49
N ARG A 422 24.46 16.44 25.47
CA ARG A 422 25.21 16.15 24.23
C ARG A 422 25.02 14.71 23.75
N ASN A 423 24.75 13.76 24.65
CA ASN A 423 24.58 12.34 24.33
C ASN A 423 23.14 11.92 24.64
N ILE A 424 22.30 11.95 23.61
CA ILE A 424 20.85 11.84 23.78
C ILE A 424 20.40 10.46 23.32
N VAL A 425 19.58 9.81 24.13
CA VAL A 425 18.97 8.51 23.82
C VAL A 425 17.46 8.64 23.71
N ILE A 426 16.93 8.24 22.56
CA ILE A 426 15.49 8.13 22.33
C ILE A 426 15.08 6.68 22.49
N LEU A 427 14.06 6.40 23.28
CA LEU A 427 13.51 5.05 23.45
C LEU A 427 12.24 4.91 22.62
N GLY A 428 12.21 3.96 21.69
CA GLY A 428 11.05 3.72 20.84
C GLY A 428 11.40 3.60 19.35
N GLY A 429 10.38 3.41 18.51
CA GLY A 429 10.58 3.25 17.07
C GLY A 429 9.40 3.72 16.21
N GLY A 430 8.48 4.51 16.78
CA GLY A 430 7.37 5.14 16.05
C GLY A 430 7.72 6.56 15.58
N ASN A 431 6.79 7.22 14.91
CA ASN A 431 7.00 8.56 14.34
C ASN A 431 7.39 9.60 15.40
N THR A 432 6.78 9.59 16.59
CA THR A 432 7.19 10.46 17.71
C THR A 432 8.66 10.26 18.10
N ALA A 433 9.16 9.01 18.05
CA ALA A 433 10.57 8.74 18.32
C ALA A 433 11.47 9.30 17.21
N MET A 434 11.05 9.24 15.94
CA MET A 434 11.81 9.83 14.84
C MET A 434 11.83 11.37 14.93
N ASP A 435 10.68 11.99 15.20
CA ASP A 435 10.55 13.44 15.38
C ASP A 435 11.40 13.93 16.56
N ALA A 436 11.35 13.24 17.70
CA ALA A 436 12.18 13.56 18.86
C ALA A 436 13.67 13.38 18.55
N ALA A 437 14.07 12.30 17.86
CA ALA A 437 15.46 12.04 17.52
C ALA A 437 16.04 13.09 16.57
N ARG A 438 15.30 13.43 15.51
CA ARG A 438 15.71 14.44 14.52
C ARG A 438 15.72 15.84 15.11
N THR A 439 14.73 16.18 15.93
CA THR A 439 14.70 17.45 16.67
C THR A 439 15.89 17.56 17.63
N ALA A 440 16.13 16.53 18.45
CA ALA A 440 17.29 16.46 19.34
C ALA A 440 18.61 16.59 18.56
N ARG A 441 18.73 15.94 17.40
CA ARG A 441 19.94 15.99 16.57
C ARG A 441 20.25 17.42 16.12
N ARG A 442 19.24 18.16 15.68
CA ARG A 442 19.36 19.55 15.21
C ARG A 442 19.68 20.52 16.35
N LEU A 443 19.16 20.27 17.56
CA LEU A 443 19.41 21.13 18.73
C LEU A 443 20.71 20.83 19.47
N SER A 444 21.22 19.59 19.41
CA SER A 444 22.43 19.14 20.13
C SER A 444 23.76 19.69 19.58
N GLY A 445 23.73 20.48 18.51
CA GLY A 445 24.92 21.04 17.87
C GLY A 445 25.79 20.01 17.13
N LYS A 446 26.90 20.46 16.55
CA LYS A 446 27.77 19.62 15.69
C LYS A 446 28.36 18.40 16.40
N GLU A 447 28.70 18.54 17.68
CA GLU A 447 29.30 17.47 18.51
C GLU A 447 28.27 16.57 19.18
N GLY A 448 26.98 16.92 19.13
CA GLY A 448 25.90 16.14 19.71
C GLY A 448 25.75 14.77 19.06
N ARG A 449 25.46 13.75 19.87
CA ARG A 449 25.24 12.37 19.44
C ARG A 449 23.84 11.96 19.86
N VAL A 450 23.05 11.48 18.91
CA VAL A 450 21.70 10.96 19.16
C VAL A 450 21.67 9.49 18.79
N SER A 451 21.13 8.67 19.68
CA SER A 451 20.89 7.25 19.43
C SER A 451 19.44 6.89 19.69
N ILE A 452 18.88 6.02 18.85
CA ILE A 452 17.57 5.40 19.05
C ILE A 452 17.80 3.99 19.58
N VAL A 453 17.21 3.66 20.73
CA VAL A 453 17.21 2.31 21.29
C VAL A 453 15.87 1.65 20.96
N TYR A 454 15.93 0.55 20.21
CA TYR A 454 14.74 -0.16 19.76
C TYR A 454 14.82 -1.67 20.04
N ARG A 455 13.74 -2.20 20.62
CA ARG A 455 13.67 -3.59 21.08
C ARG A 455 13.56 -4.64 19.96
N ARG A 456 13.33 -4.22 18.71
CA ARG A 456 13.32 -5.07 17.50
C ARG A 456 14.33 -4.54 16.47
N THR A 457 14.25 -4.99 15.22
CA THR A 457 15.09 -4.46 14.13
C THR A 457 14.39 -3.30 13.41
N ARG A 458 15.13 -2.56 12.59
CA ARG A 458 14.67 -1.48 11.71
C ARG A 458 13.44 -1.89 10.91
N ARG A 459 13.38 -3.15 10.50
CA ARG A 459 12.30 -3.71 9.69
C ARG A 459 10.95 -3.73 10.43
N GLU A 460 10.95 -3.91 11.75
CA GLU A 460 9.73 -3.94 12.55
C GLU A 460 9.36 -2.58 13.14
N MET A 461 10.13 -1.52 12.84
CA MET A 461 9.82 -0.16 13.30
C MET A 461 8.45 0.27 12.76
N PRO A 462 7.54 0.75 13.62
CA PRO A 462 6.25 1.28 13.18
C PRO A 462 6.33 2.66 12.54
N ALA A 463 7.47 3.36 12.63
CA ALA A 463 7.68 4.64 11.96
C ALA A 463 7.67 4.49 10.43
N ASP A 464 7.31 5.58 9.76
CA ASP A 464 7.35 5.63 8.29
C ASP A 464 8.79 5.40 7.79
N ALA A 465 8.93 4.59 6.73
CA ALA A 465 10.25 4.18 6.24
C ALA A 465 11.13 5.40 5.87
N ASP A 466 10.52 6.42 5.28
CA ASP A 466 11.18 7.66 4.89
C ASP A 466 11.69 8.44 6.12
N GLU A 467 10.96 8.41 7.23
CA GLU A 467 11.38 9.07 8.49
C GLU A 467 12.55 8.35 9.14
N VAL A 468 12.57 7.01 9.09
CA VAL A 468 13.71 6.21 9.55
C VAL A 468 14.93 6.47 8.66
N GLU A 469 14.75 6.55 7.34
CA GLU A 469 15.82 6.86 6.39
C GLU A 469 16.38 8.27 6.60
N ALA A 470 15.52 9.26 6.79
CA ALA A 470 15.91 10.63 7.10
C ALA A 470 16.69 10.69 8.42
N ALA A 471 16.24 10.02 9.48
CA ALA A 471 16.93 9.98 10.76
C ALA A 471 18.35 9.39 10.64
N LEU A 472 18.49 8.26 9.92
CA LEU A 472 19.79 7.64 9.66
C LEU A 472 20.70 8.54 8.80
N ALA A 473 20.13 9.23 7.80
CA ALA A 473 20.86 10.17 6.95
C ALA A 473 21.35 11.41 7.72
N GLU A 474 20.67 11.82 8.78
CA GLU A 474 21.10 12.88 9.71
C GLU A 474 22.19 12.40 10.71
N GLY A 475 22.62 11.14 10.63
CA GLY A 475 23.68 10.55 11.45
C GLY A 475 23.20 10.00 12.79
N ILE A 476 21.90 9.83 12.98
CA ILE A 476 21.33 9.25 14.20
C ILE A 476 21.61 7.75 14.22
N LYS A 477 22.17 7.25 15.33
CA LYS A 477 22.54 5.84 15.46
C LYS A 477 21.33 5.01 15.89
N LEU A 478 20.97 3.97 15.12
CA LEU A 478 19.97 2.98 15.55
C LEU A 478 20.64 1.82 16.29
N ILE A 479 20.25 1.60 17.54
CA ILE A 479 20.66 0.46 18.37
C ILE A 479 19.50 -0.54 18.38
N GLU A 480 19.55 -1.49 17.45
CA GLU A 480 18.57 -2.56 17.31
C GLU A 480 18.72 -3.64 18.39
N LEU A 481 17.64 -4.37 18.61
CA LEU A 481 17.59 -5.51 19.53
C LEU A 481 18.09 -5.13 20.93
N ALA A 482 17.62 -3.99 21.42
CA ALA A 482 17.98 -3.44 22.72
C ALA A 482 16.74 -2.90 23.44
N ALA A 483 16.56 -3.28 24.70
CA ALA A 483 15.47 -2.77 25.54
C ALA A 483 16.05 -2.12 26.81
N PRO A 484 15.46 -1.02 27.30
CA PRO A 484 15.94 -0.35 28.50
C PRO A 484 15.74 -1.24 29.73
N ALA A 485 16.74 -1.29 30.59
CA ALA A 485 16.76 -2.08 31.82
C ALA A 485 16.73 -1.19 33.07
N GLU A 486 17.56 -0.15 33.11
CA GLU A 486 17.72 0.77 34.25
C GLU A 486 18.33 2.09 33.78
N ILE A 487 17.87 3.20 34.36
CA ILE A 487 18.48 4.53 34.20
C ILE A 487 19.53 4.72 35.28
N LEU A 488 20.77 4.95 34.86
CA LEU A 488 21.88 5.23 35.77
C LEU A 488 22.01 6.76 35.93
N SER A 489 22.12 7.21 37.18
CA SER A 489 22.22 8.62 37.51
C SER A 489 23.25 8.87 38.61
N GLU A 490 23.87 10.05 38.56
CA GLU A 490 24.77 10.57 39.60
C GLU A 490 24.26 11.95 40.03
N SER A 491 24.17 12.21 41.33
CA SER A 491 23.66 13.47 41.89
C SER A 491 22.29 13.89 41.33
N GLY A 492 21.44 12.91 40.98
CA GLY A 492 20.11 13.15 40.42
C GLY A 492 20.08 13.52 38.93
N LYS A 493 21.20 13.39 38.21
CA LYS A 493 21.33 13.61 36.77
C LYS A 493 21.65 12.32 36.03
N VAL A 494 21.01 12.09 34.89
CA VAL A 494 21.28 10.93 34.02
C VAL A 494 22.75 10.90 33.57
N THR A 495 23.39 9.72 33.67
CA THR A 495 24.76 9.48 33.19
C THR A 495 24.86 8.33 32.19
N ALA A 496 23.93 7.38 32.24
CA ALA A 496 23.85 6.28 31.28
C ALA A 496 22.50 5.55 31.31
N LEU A 497 22.26 4.73 30.29
CA LEU A 497 21.16 3.78 30.20
C LEU A 497 21.71 2.36 30.12
N ARG A 498 21.32 1.50 31.06
CA ARG A 498 21.58 0.05 30.98
C ARG A 498 20.50 -0.60 30.10
N CYS A 499 20.92 -1.48 29.20
CA CYS A 499 20.04 -2.14 28.24
C CYS A 499 20.21 -3.66 28.26
N PHE A 500 19.12 -4.39 28.10
CA PHE A 500 19.13 -5.81 27.77
C PHE A 500 19.39 -6.03 26.28
N LYS A 501 20.13 -7.10 25.94
CA LYS A 501 20.18 -7.60 24.57
C LYS A 501 18.92 -8.40 24.24
N MET A 502 18.34 -8.15 23.07
CA MET A 502 17.14 -8.83 22.60
C MET A 502 17.46 -9.77 21.42
N LYS A 503 16.56 -10.71 21.17
CA LYS A 503 16.46 -11.49 19.93
C LYS A 503 15.03 -11.46 19.41
N LEU A 504 14.82 -11.75 18.12
CA LEU A 504 13.49 -11.90 17.55
C LEU A 504 12.99 -13.33 17.75
N GLY A 505 11.79 -13.46 18.33
CA GLY A 505 11.01 -14.70 18.38
C GLY A 505 9.95 -14.74 17.29
N GLN A 506 8.93 -15.58 17.48
CA GLN A 506 7.82 -15.71 16.52
C GLN A 506 7.02 -14.40 16.36
N PRO A 507 6.42 -14.14 15.18
CA PRO A 507 5.51 -13.02 14.98
C PRO A 507 4.36 -12.96 16.00
N ASP A 508 4.01 -11.75 16.43
CA ASP A 508 2.78 -11.47 17.17
C ASP A 508 1.55 -11.40 16.24
N GLU A 509 0.37 -11.13 16.81
CA GLU A 509 -0.90 -11.01 16.07
C GLU A 509 -0.87 -9.89 15.01
N SER A 510 0.03 -8.92 15.15
CA SER A 510 0.25 -7.87 14.14
C SER A 510 1.20 -8.30 13.00
N GLY A 511 1.69 -9.56 13.04
CA GLY A 511 2.67 -10.10 12.11
C GLY A 511 4.10 -9.64 12.38
N ARG A 512 4.36 -8.90 13.47
CA ARG A 512 5.70 -8.41 13.84
C ARG A 512 6.38 -9.38 14.78
N ALA A 513 7.65 -9.70 14.52
CA ALA A 513 8.42 -10.58 15.40
C ALA A 513 8.42 -10.09 16.87
N ARG A 514 8.13 -10.99 17.82
CA ARG A 514 8.14 -10.67 19.25
C ARG A 514 9.58 -10.48 19.74
N PRO A 515 9.89 -9.42 20.52
CA PRO A 515 11.21 -9.25 21.09
C PRO A 515 11.34 -10.11 22.36
N GLU A 516 12.37 -10.95 22.42
CA GLU A 516 12.69 -11.80 23.57
C GLU A 516 14.01 -11.38 24.20
N LYS A 517 14.04 -11.25 25.53
CA LYS A 517 15.26 -10.94 26.28
C LYS A 517 16.24 -12.11 26.17
N ILE A 518 17.51 -11.82 25.90
CA ILE A 518 18.59 -12.80 26.06
C ILE A 518 19.07 -12.75 27.51
N PRO A 519 18.89 -13.82 28.30
CA PRO A 519 19.30 -13.82 29.71
C PRO A 519 20.81 -13.57 29.88
N GLY A 520 21.19 -12.77 30.87
CA GLY A 520 22.58 -12.54 31.27
C GLY A 520 23.40 -11.62 30.37
N ILE A 521 22.83 -11.06 29.29
CA ILE A 521 23.55 -10.15 28.39
C ILE A 521 22.99 -8.73 28.52
N GLU A 522 23.77 -7.87 29.16
CA GLU A 522 23.49 -6.45 29.37
C GLU A 522 24.66 -5.60 28.88
N PHE A 523 24.35 -4.38 28.45
CA PHE A 523 25.35 -3.40 28.07
C PHE A 523 24.87 -1.99 28.43
N THR A 524 25.81 -1.07 28.56
CA THR A 524 25.53 0.30 28.97
C THR A 524 25.74 1.27 27.81
N VAL A 525 24.81 2.18 27.62
CA VAL A 525 24.88 3.29 26.67
C VAL A 525 25.05 4.59 27.46
N THR A 526 26.21 5.22 27.37
CA THR A 526 26.46 6.52 28.00
C THR A 526 25.53 7.59 27.41
N THR A 527 24.83 8.33 28.27
CA THR A 527 23.83 9.33 27.87
C THR A 527 23.60 10.33 28.98
N ASP A 528 23.31 11.58 28.64
CA ASP A 528 22.97 12.66 29.56
C ASP A 528 21.50 13.10 29.43
N THR A 529 20.80 12.64 28.40
CA THR A 529 19.37 12.88 28.20
C THR A 529 18.67 11.67 27.60
N ILE A 530 17.59 11.24 28.22
CA ILE A 530 16.73 10.15 27.78
C ILE A 530 15.34 10.72 27.46
N ILE A 531 14.79 10.34 26.30
CA ILE A 531 13.44 10.71 25.87
C ILE A 531 12.64 9.43 25.56
N PRO A 532 11.69 9.00 26.42
CA PRO A 532 10.92 7.78 26.22
C PRO A 532 9.67 8.03 25.37
N ALA A 533 9.69 7.55 24.12
CA ALA A 533 8.59 7.67 23.15
C ALA A 533 7.84 6.33 22.96
N PHE A 534 7.19 5.84 24.02
CA PHE A 534 6.50 4.53 24.02
C PHE A 534 5.03 4.56 23.59
N GLY A 535 4.43 5.73 23.42
CA GLY A 535 3.04 5.90 23.01
C GLY A 535 2.36 7.04 23.75
N GLN A 536 1.06 7.20 23.54
CA GLN A 536 0.25 8.26 24.16
C GLN A 536 -1.05 7.68 24.74
N GLN A 537 -1.61 8.37 25.72
CA GLN A 537 -2.85 8.05 26.41
C GLN A 537 -3.79 9.26 26.38
N ARG A 538 -5.10 8.99 26.24
CA ARG A 538 -6.15 10.01 26.36
C ARG A 538 -6.30 10.45 27.82
N VAL A 539 -6.65 11.72 28.00
CA VAL A 539 -7.02 12.29 29.29
C VAL A 539 -8.36 12.98 29.08
N VAL A 540 -9.42 12.42 29.69
CA VAL A 540 -10.75 13.01 29.71
C VAL A 540 -11.18 13.13 31.17
N ASP A 541 -11.17 14.35 31.69
CA ASP A 541 -11.45 14.67 33.10
C ASP A 541 -12.83 15.32 33.33
N PHE A 542 -13.59 15.58 32.25
CA PHE A 542 -14.88 16.26 32.30
C PHE A 542 -16.11 15.34 32.21
N VAL A 543 -15.92 14.05 31.93
CA VAL A 543 -17.00 13.04 31.84
C VAL A 543 -16.47 11.67 32.23
N ASP A 544 -17.31 10.82 32.82
CA ASP A 544 -16.95 9.44 33.14
C ASP A 544 -16.58 8.68 31.85
N GLU A 545 -15.39 8.11 31.81
CA GLU A 545 -14.87 7.37 30.65
C GLU A 545 -15.79 6.22 30.23
N LYS A 546 -16.54 5.60 31.16
CA LYS A 546 -17.49 4.53 30.83
C LYS A 546 -18.63 5.01 29.94
N LEU A 547 -19.06 6.27 30.10
CA LEU A 547 -20.11 6.85 29.28
C LEU A 547 -19.62 7.20 27.87
N LEU A 548 -18.29 7.24 27.67
CA LEU A 548 -17.66 7.46 26.37
C LEU A 548 -17.40 6.17 25.58
N GLU A 549 -17.73 5.01 26.14
CA GLU A 549 -17.75 3.77 25.38
C GLU A 549 -18.76 3.89 24.23
N ILE A 550 -18.39 3.39 23.05
CA ILE A 550 -19.23 3.50 21.85
C ILE A 550 -20.40 2.52 21.91
N SER A 551 -21.61 3.02 21.70
CA SER A 551 -22.83 2.21 21.56
C SER A 551 -22.97 1.66 20.14
N ASN A 552 -22.39 2.35 19.16
CA ASN A 552 -22.39 1.95 17.74
C ASN A 552 -21.00 2.17 17.11
N GLN A 553 -20.37 1.08 16.65
CA GLN A 553 -19.04 1.09 16.00
C GLN A 553 -19.02 1.88 14.67
N ASP A 554 -20.16 1.92 13.97
CA ASP A 554 -20.25 2.58 12.67
C ASP A 554 -20.36 4.09 12.80
N THR A 555 -21.26 4.57 13.66
CA THR A 555 -21.48 6.01 13.85
C THR A 555 -20.52 6.65 14.85
N ARG A 556 -19.93 5.83 15.74
CA ARG A 556 -19.13 6.26 16.91
C ARG A 556 -19.89 7.12 17.91
N GLU A 557 -21.20 6.94 17.95
CA GLU A 557 -22.02 7.46 19.03
C GLU A 557 -21.64 6.76 20.34
N THR A 558 -21.54 7.52 21.42
CA THR A 558 -21.22 7.00 22.75
C THR A 558 -22.47 6.43 23.43
N GLN A 559 -22.37 6.05 24.70
CA GLN A 559 -23.54 5.73 25.52
C GLN A 559 -24.38 6.97 25.85
N ILE A 560 -23.84 8.17 25.66
CA ILE A 560 -24.59 9.42 25.83
C ILE A 560 -25.25 9.77 24.50
N PRO A 561 -26.59 9.86 24.42
CA PRO A 561 -27.27 10.17 23.18
C PRO A 561 -26.79 11.49 22.55
N ASN A 562 -26.59 11.47 21.23
CA ASN A 562 -26.11 12.58 20.41
C ASN A 562 -24.69 13.06 20.72
N VAL A 563 -23.92 12.30 21.50
CA VAL A 563 -22.51 12.54 21.76
C VAL A 563 -21.67 11.51 21.01
N TYR A 564 -20.65 11.99 20.32
CA TYR A 564 -19.75 11.17 19.49
C TYR A 564 -18.31 11.33 19.95
N ILE A 565 -17.47 10.33 19.66
CA ILE A 565 -16.03 10.37 19.96
C ILE A 565 -15.19 9.88 18.78
N GLY A 566 -14.03 10.47 18.55
CA GLY A 566 -13.17 10.08 17.43
C GLY A 566 -11.75 10.64 17.48
N GLY A 567 -10.98 10.31 16.44
CA GLY A 567 -9.54 10.55 16.41
C GLY A 567 -8.81 9.76 17.50
N ASP A 568 -7.69 10.29 17.98
CA ASP A 568 -6.86 9.61 18.98
C ASP A 568 -7.58 9.44 20.34
N ALA A 569 -8.64 10.21 20.62
CA ALA A 569 -9.45 10.03 21.84
C ALA A 569 -10.25 8.72 21.83
N PHE A 570 -10.60 8.22 20.63
CA PHE A 570 -11.29 6.95 20.44
C PHE A 570 -10.30 5.79 20.24
N ARG A 571 -9.31 5.98 19.36
CA ARG A 571 -8.44 4.90 18.87
C ARG A 571 -7.13 4.73 19.66
N GLY A 572 -6.72 5.75 20.41
CA GLY A 572 -5.33 5.94 20.82
C GLY A 572 -4.49 6.54 19.68
N ALA A 573 -3.22 6.84 19.97
CA ALA A 573 -2.31 7.50 19.04
C ALA A 573 -2.28 6.81 17.66
N ALA A 574 -2.71 7.54 16.63
CA ALA A 574 -2.78 7.05 15.26
C ALA A 574 -2.11 8.05 14.29
N THR A 575 -2.55 8.08 13.03
CA THR A 575 -1.98 8.95 12.00
C THR A 575 -2.95 10.07 11.63
N VAL A 576 -2.42 11.20 11.16
CA VAL A 576 -3.21 12.41 10.85
C VAL A 576 -4.38 12.10 9.92
N ILE A 577 -4.14 11.28 8.89
CA ILE A 577 -5.17 10.92 7.91
C ILE A 577 -6.29 10.05 8.51
N LYS A 578 -5.99 9.22 9.52
CA LYS A 578 -7.01 8.48 10.28
C LYS A 578 -7.85 9.41 11.14
N ALA A 579 -7.24 10.40 11.79
CA ALA A 579 -7.96 11.40 12.57
C ALA A 579 -8.92 12.24 11.69
N ILE A 580 -8.48 12.62 10.49
CA ILE A 580 -9.29 13.32 9.47
C ILE A 580 -10.46 12.44 9.02
N ALA A 581 -10.17 11.19 8.63
CA ALA A 581 -11.20 10.21 8.26
C ALA A 581 -12.20 10.01 9.40
N ASP A 582 -11.71 10.02 10.64
CA ASP A 582 -12.55 9.88 11.81
C ASP A 582 -13.52 11.08 11.93
N GLY A 583 -13.04 12.32 11.82
CA GLY A 583 -13.88 13.50 11.86
C GLY A 583 -14.95 13.52 10.76
N ARG A 584 -14.56 13.13 9.54
CA ARG A 584 -15.49 13.00 8.41
C ARG A 584 -16.60 11.97 8.66
N LYS A 585 -16.24 10.76 9.11
CA LYS A 585 -17.23 9.69 9.36
C LYS A 585 -18.26 10.12 10.41
N THR A 586 -17.80 10.81 11.46
CA THR A 586 -18.70 11.35 12.47
C THR A 586 -19.62 12.43 11.92
N ALA A 587 -19.11 13.33 11.07
CA ALA A 587 -19.93 14.33 10.40
C ALA A 587 -21.02 13.68 9.52
N GLU A 588 -20.66 12.68 8.72
CA GLU A 588 -21.60 11.90 7.89
C GLU A 588 -22.70 11.24 8.77
N ALA A 589 -22.33 10.65 9.91
CA ALA A 589 -23.30 10.05 10.83
C ALA A 589 -24.25 11.08 11.47
N ILE A 590 -23.75 12.26 11.86
CA ILE A 590 -24.58 13.35 12.41
C ILE A 590 -25.55 13.88 11.36
N ILE A 591 -25.07 14.09 10.12
CA ILE A 591 -25.89 14.53 8.99
C ILE A 591 -27.02 13.54 8.72
N GLU A 592 -26.69 12.24 8.65
CA GLU A 592 -27.67 11.17 8.43
C GLU A 592 -28.70 11.14 9.56
N LYS A 593 -28.26 11.22 10.82
CA LYS A 593 -29.15 11.26 11.99
C LYS A 593 -30.07 12.49 12.00
N ALA A 594 -29.60 13.61 11.47
CA ALA A 594 -30.39 14.82 11.31
C ALA A 594 -31.37 14.76 10.12
N ASN A 595 -31.35 13.68 9.31
CA ASN A 595 -32.11 13.54 8.07
C ASN A 595 -31.83 14.68 7.07
N LEU A 596 -30.58 15.13 7.00
CA LEU A 596 -30.14 16.19 6.10
C LEU A 596 -29.35 15.61 4.93
N ASN A 597 -29.31 16.35 3.83
CA ASN A 597 -28.38 16.07 2.75
C ASN A 597 -26.96 16.40 3.24
N ASN A 598 -25.98 15.56 2.89
CA ASN A 598 -24.60 15.75 3.29
C ASN A 598 -23.95 17.00 2.70
N GLY A 599 -24.55 17.64 1.70
CA GLY A 599 -24.05 18.91 1.15
C GLY A 599 -22.77 18.76 0.31
N PHE A 600 -22.24 17.54 0.17
CA PHE A 600 -21.09 17.23 -0.67
C PHE A 600 -21.38 16.04 -1.60
N SER A 601 -20.95 16.16 -2.85
CA SER A 601 -21.27 15.20 -3.92
C SER A 601 -20.71 13.80 -3.65
N PRO A 602 -21.42 12.73 -4.07
CA PRO A 602 -20.89 11.37 -4.00
C PRO A 602 -19.57 11.26 -4.77
N LEU A 603 -18.63 10.50 -4.19
CA LEU A 603 -17.30 10.27 -4.75
C LEU A 603 -17.38 9.32 -5.96
N LYS A 604 -17.82 9.83 -7.12
CA LYS A 604 -17.72 9.09 -8.38
C LYS A 604 -16.38 9.37 -9.05
N PRO A 605 -15.62 8.33 -9.46
CA PRO A 605 -14.45 8.52 -10.29
C PRO A 605 -14.80 9.31 -11.55
N ILE A 606 -13.92 10.20 -11.96
CA ILE A 606 -14.09 10.92 -13.22
C ILE A 606 -13.83 9.97 -14.41
N ASP A 607 -14.55 10.20 -15.51
CA ASP A 607 -14.18 9.61 -16.80
C ASP A 607 -12.95 10.35 -17.35
N LYS A 608 -11.83 9.64 -17.45
CA LYS A 608 -10.54 10.18 -17.89
C LYS A 608 -10.43 10.21 -19.42
N LYS A 609 -11.48 9.82 -20.16
CA LYS A 609 -11.57 9.81 -21.62
C LYS A 609 -10.43 9.04 -22.31
N LEU A 610 -9.92 8.00 -21.66
CA LEU A 610 -8.88 7.13 -22.21
C LEU A 610 -9.53 5.87 -22.78
N SER A 611 -9.13 5.50 -23.99
CA SER A 611 -9.49 4.22 -24.59
C SER A 611 -8.86 3.05 -23.82
N HIS A 612 -9.45 1.86 -23.99
CA HIS A 612 -8.88 0.63 -23.43
C HIS A 612 -7.44 0.38 -23.92
N GLU A 613 -7.14 0.69 -25.19
CA GLU A 613 -5.81 0.56 -25.76
C GLU A 613 -4.79 1.49 -25.08
N GLU A 614 -5.14 2.76 -24.85
CA GLU A 614 -4.27 3.71 -24.15
C GLU A 614 -3.98 3.27 -22.71
N LEU A 615 -5.00 2.74 -22.02
CA LEU A 615 -4.84 2.18 -20.67
C LEU A 615 -3.90 0.96 -20.67
N HIS A 616 -4.04 0.04 -21.63
CA HIS A 616 -3.15 -1.11 -21.80
C HIS A 616 -1.71 -0.67 -22.12
N LEU A 617 -1.52 0.27 -23.04
CA LEU A 617 -0.21 0.80 -23.39
C LEU A 617 0.47 1.41 -22.16
N LYS A 618 -0.27 2.22 -21.39
CA LYS A 618 0.22 2.80 -20.13
C LYS A 618 0.65 1.73 -19.13
N ARG A 619 -0.09 0.62 -19.05
CA ARG A 619 0.16 -0.56 -18.19
C ARG A 619 1.20 -1.52 -18.74
N SER A 620 1.78 -1.26 -19.91
CA SER A 620 2.84 -2.07 -20.49
C SER A 620 4.23 -1.45 -20.31
N ARG A 621 4.33 -0.23 -19.79
CA ARG A 621 5.58 0.54 -19.74
C ARG A 621 6.16 0.62 -18.34
N ILE A 622 7.47 0.40 -18.23
CA ILE A 622 8.25 0.71 -17.03
C ILE A 622 8.70 2.17 -17.15
N THR A 623 8.39 2.98 -16.16
CA THR A 623 8.75 4.40 -16.15
C THR A 623 9.21 4.71 -14.74
N PRO A 624 10.52 4.62 -14.43
CA PRO A 624 11.02 4.97 -13.11
C PRO A 624 10.58 6.37 -12.73
N GLY A 625 10.11 6.51 -11.49
CA GLY A 625 9.81 7.82 -10.92
C GLY A 625 11.08 8.56 -10.55
N ILE A 626 10.90 9.84 -10.29
CA ILE A 626 11.98 10.69 -9.79
C ILE A 626 12.25 10.39 -8.31
N HIS A 627 13.47 10.70 -7.91
CA HIS A 627 13.85 10.80 -6.50
C HIS A 627 14.24 12.26 -6.26
N PRO A 628 13.38 13.08 -5.63
CA PRO A 628 13.68 14.48 -5.39
C PRO A 628 15.01 14.62 -4.66
N ASP A 629 15.95 15.36 -5.24
CA ASP A 629 17.20 15.65 -4.57
C ASP A 629 16.97 16.66 -3.44
N ASN A 630 17.03 16.15 -2.22
CA ASN A 630 16.92 16.93 -0.99
C ASN A 630 18.30 17.25 -0.37
N SER A 631 19.42 16.98 -1.07
CA SER A 631 20.78 17.13 -0.52
C SER A 631 21.09 18.55 -0.05
N THR A 632 20.59 19.57 -0.74
CA THR A 632 20.76 20.99 -0.41
C THR A 632 19.95 21.43 0.82
N LEU A 633 18.93 20.67 1.21
CA LEU A 633 18.08 20.91 2.37
C LEU A 633 18.54 20.17 3.64
N ARG A 634 19.61 19.37 3.55
CA ARG A 634 20.18 18.62 4.69
C ARG A 634 21.01 19.49 5.63
N ASN A 635 20.74 20.78 5.71
CA ASN A 635 21.25 21.58 6.80
C ASN A 635 20.54 21.11 8.08
N LEU A 636 21.28 20.85 9.15
CA LEU A 636 20.74 20.46 10.46
C LEU A 636 20.04 21.65 11.17
N ASP A 637 19.46 22.57 10.39
CA ASP A 637 18.67 23.69 10.87
C ASP A 637 17.24 23.24 11.17
N TYR A 638 16.72 23.58 12.34
CA TYR A 638 15.38 23.17 12.77
C TYR A 638 14.26 23.85 11.95
N PHE A 639 14.49 25.07 11.48
CA PHE A 639 13.48 25.89 10.80
C PHE A 639 13.34 25.56 9.31
N SER A 640 14.35 24.93 8.72
CA SER A 640 14.37 24.58 7.32
C SER A 640 13.66 23.24 7.04
N LEU A 641 12.75 23.24 6.05
CA LEU A 641 12.09 22.04 5.56
C LEU A 641 13.12 21.00 5.09
N SER A 642 12.87 19.74 5.44
CA SER A 642 13.76 18.62 5.10
C SER A 642 13.53 18.07 3.68
N GLU A 643 12.41 18.41 3.07
CA GLU A 643 12.00 17.99 1.73
C GLU A 643 11.52 19.20 0.94
N ARG A 644 11.95 19.31 -0.32
CA ARG A 644 11.45 20.34 -1.24
C ARG A 644 10.15 19.89 -1.88
N THR A 645 9.39 20.87 -2.35
CA THR A 645 8.26 20.64 -3.24
C THR A 645 8.76 20.25 -4.62
N LEU A 646 7.98 19.42 -5.33
CA LEU A 646 8.23 19.10 -6.72
C LEU A 646 8.11 20.35 -7.59
N THR A 647 8.90 20.42 -8.65
CA THR A 647 8.63 21.39 -9.73
C THR A 647 7.38 20.99 -10.51
N GLU A 648 6.81 21.91 -11.29
CA GLU A 648 5.70 21.60 -12.18
C GLU A 648 6.01 20.43 -13.13
N SER A 649 7.18 20.46 -13.77
CA SER A 649 7.59 19.40 -14.70
C SER A 649 7.73 18.04 -14.01
N GLU A 650 8.25 18.02 -12.79
CA GLU A 650 8.36 16.83 -11.96
C GLU A 650 6.99 16.29 -11.54
N ALA A 651 6.10 17.15 -11.03
CA ALA A 651 4.77 16.78 -10.59
C ALA A 651 3.89 16.27 -11.75
N VAL A 652 3.94 16.93 -12.91
CA VAL A 652 3.24 16.49 -14.13
C VAL A 652 3.79 15.16 -14.61
N ALA A 653 5.11 15.00 -14.71
CA ALA A 653 5.74 13.76 -15.15
C ALA A 653 5.42 12.58 -14.21
N GLU A 654 5.48 12.83 -12.90
CA GLU A 654 5.15 11.84 -11.87
C GLU A 654 3.67 11.47 -11.90
N SER A 655 2.77 12.45 -12.07
CA SER A 655 1.33 12.19 -12.17
C SER A 655 0.95 11.41 -13.43
N LYS A 656 1.62 11.69 -14.56
CA LYS A 656 1.49 10.93 -15.81
C LYS A 656 1.89 9.46 -15.66
N ARG A 657 2.59 9.07 -14.60
CA ARG A 657 2.87 7.66 -14.31
C ARG A 657 1.67 6.91 -13.73
N CYS A 658 0.61 7.56 -13.26
CA CYS A 658 -0.53 6.86 -12.66
C CYS A 658 -1.17 5.83 -13.62
N LEU A 659 -1.41 4.59 -13.18
CA LEU A 659 -1.96 3.52 -14.03
C LEU A 659 -3.50 3.52 -14.13
N TYR A 660 -4.15 4.51 -13.52
CA TYR A 660 -5.61 4.68 -13.47
C TYR A 660 -6.34 3.37 -13.14
N CYS A 661 -6.00 2.79 -11.99
CA CYS A 661 -6.52 1.49 -11.51
C CYS A 661 -8.01 1.51 -11.15
N ASP A 662 -8.62 2.69 -11.17
CA ASP A 662 -10.04 2.95 -11.05
C ASP A 662 -10.80 2.87 -12.39
N GLN A 663 -10.10 2.93 -13.53
CA GLN A 663 -10.70 2.85 -14.88
C GLN A 663 -10.66 1.43 -15.45
N LEU A 664 -9.57 0.69 -15.19
CA LEU A 664 -9.37 -0.69 -15.64
C LEU A 664 -8.65 -1.49 -14.55
N CYS A 665 -8.89 -2.80 -14.46
CA CYS A 665 -8.16 -3.66 -13.51
C CYS A 665 -7.26 -4.66 -14.23
N ASP A 666 -7.84 -5.65 -14.93
CA ASP A 666 -7.26 -6.63 -15.88
C ASP A 666 -5.83 -7.20 -15.65
N ILE A 667 -5.20 -6.93 -14.51
CA ILE A 667 -3.83 -7.34 -14.19
C ILE A 667 -3.71 -8.85 -14.32
N CYS A 668 -4.71 -9.58 -13.82
CA CYS A 668 -4.77 -11.04 -13.89
C CYS A 668 -4.76 -11.61 -15.31
N VAL A 669 -5.29 -10.88 -16.30
CA VAL A 669 -5.24 -11.21 -17.73
C VAL A 669 -3.81 -10.99 -18.23
N THR A 670 -3.24 -9.81 -17.97
CA THR A 670 -1.90 -9.46 -18.47
C THR A 670 -0.77 -10.34 -17.94
N VAL A 671 -0.90 -10.87 -16.71
CA VAL A 671 0.13 -11.70 -16.06
C VAL A 671 -0.10 -13.20 -16.27
N CYS A 672 -1.17 -13.63 -16.92
CA CYS A 672 -1.45 -15.06 -17.09
C CYS A 672 -0.57 -15.67 -18.20
N PRO A 673 0.39 -16.55 -17.87
CA PRO A 673 1.27 -17.14 -18.89
C PRO A 673 0.51 -18.01 -19.89
N ASN A 674 -0.55 -18.69 -19.42
CA ASN A 674 -1.35 -19.59 -20.24
C ASN A 674 -2.55 -18.90 -20.90
N ARG A 675 -2.72 -17.58 -20.68
CA ARG A 675 -3.90 -16.82 -21.16
C ARG A 675 -5.25 -17.41 -20.70
N ALA A 676 -5.25 -18.04 -19.52
CA ALA A 676 -6.44 -18.60 -18.91
C ALA A 676 -7.40 -17.52 -18.40
N ASN A 677 -6.90 -16.39 -17.87
CA ASN A 677 -7.75 -15.27 -17.52
C ASN A 677 -8.03 -14.43 -18.76
N VAL A 678 -9.31 -14.13 -19.03
CA VAL A 678 -9.74 -13.35 -20.20
C VAL A 678 -10.72 -12.27 -19.79
N SER A 679 -10.55 -11.08 -20.35
CA SER A 679 -11.47 -9.95 -20.17
C SER A 679 -12.62 -9.99 -21.16
N TYR A 680 -13.82 -9.63 -20.71
CA TYR A 680 -15.01 -9.45 -21.54
C TYR A 680 -15.78 -8.22 -21.07
N THR A 681 -16.68 -7.70 -21.91
CA THR A 681 -17.47 -6.50 -21.61
C THR A 681 -18.93 -6.85 -21.40
N VAL A 682 -19.56 -6.18 -20.45
CA VAL A 682 -21.00 -6.23 -20.17
C VAL A 682 -21.49 -4.79 -20.08
N GLU A 683 -22.68 -4.49 -20.60
CA GLU A 683 -23.28 -3.17 -20.37
C GLU A 683 -23.73 -3.07 -18.90
N PRO A 684 -23.34 -2.04 -18.13
CA PRO A 684 -23.79 -1.88 -16.76
C PRO A 684 -25.32 -1.87 -16.65
N PHE A 685 -25.86 -2.61 -15.69
CA PHE A 685 -27.30 -2.74 -15.51
C PHE A 685 -27.66 -2.99 -14.04
N GLU A 686 -28.93 -2.71 -13.69
CA GLU A 686 -29.54 -3.17 -12.45
C GLU A 686 -30.85 -3.91 -12.73
N MET A 687 -31.09 -4.99 -11.99
CA MET A 687 -32.30 -5.80 -12.11
C MET A 687 -32.78 -6.25 -10.74
N ARG A 688 -34.10 -6.23 -10.54
CA ARG A 688 -34.71 -6.75 -9.32
C ARG A 688 -34.78 -8.27 -9.39
N THR A 689 -34.17 -8.95 -8.43
CA THR A 689 -34.22 -10.42 -8.34
C THR A 689 -35.49 -10.87 -7.61
N GLN A 690 -35.95 -12.07 -7.94
CA GLN A 690 -37.06 -12.72 -7.26
C GLN A 690 -36.57 -13.98 -6.57
N THR A 691 -37.12 -14.26 -5.40
CA THR A 691 -36.90 -15.51 -4.69
C THR A 691 -38.18 -16.32 -4.64
N ALA A 692 -38.09 -17.60 -5.02
CA ALA A 692 -39.11 -18.60 -4.79
C ALA A 692 -38.69 -19.51 -3.61
N ALA A 693 -39.58 -19.70 -2.64
CA ALA A 693 -39.38 -20.60 -1.51
C ALA A 693 -40.71 -21.10 -0.95
N PHE A 694 -40.70 -22.25 -0.27
CA PHE A 694 -41.88 -22.72 0.45
C PHE A 694 -42.18 -21.87 1.68
N LYS A 695 -43.45 -21.47 1.84
CA LYS A 695 -43.97 -20.86 3.06
C LYS A 695 -45.37 -21.41 3.31
N LYS A 696 -45.54 -22.13 4.43
CA LYS A 696 -46.80 -22.80 4.79
C LYS A 696 -47.33 -23.70 3.66
N ASP A 697 -46.47 -24.59 3.17
CA ASP A 697 -46.77 -25.61 2.14
C ASP A 697 -47.04 -25.09 0.71
N GLU A 698 -46.99 -23.78 0.48
CA GLU A 698 -47.10 -23.16 -0.85
C GLU A 698 -45.80 -22.47 -1.26
N ILE A 699 -45.50 -22.47 -2.56
CA ILE A 699 -44.38 -21.70 -3.10
C ILE A 699 -44.80 -20.23 -3.13
N GLN A 700 -44.04 -19.39 -2.43
CA GLN A 700 -44.20 -17.94 -2.50
C GLN A 700 -43.05 -17.33 -3.27
N ILE A 701 -43.40 -16.43 -4.18
CA ILE A 701 -42.46 -15.59 -4.92
C ILE A 701 -42.50 -14.21 -4.30
N PHE A 702 -41.33 -13.67 -3.97
CA PHE A 702 -41.20 -12.30 -3.49
C PHE A 702 -39.96 -11.65 -4.10
N ASP A 703 -40.05 -10.35 -4.30
CA ASP A 703 -38.91 -9.56 -4.69
C ASP A 703 -37.85 -9.60 -3.58
N ASP A 704 -36.59 -9.82 -3.96
CA ASP A 704 -35.48 -9.93 -3.03
C ASP A 704 -34.54 -8.72 -3.22
N LYS A 705 -33.32 -8.96 -3.70
CA LYS A 705 -32.28 -7.94 -3.82
C LYS A 705 -32.20 -7.39 -5.24
N ILE A 706 -31.62 -6.19 -5.37
CA ILE A 706 -31.16 -5.70 -6.67
C ILE A 706 -29.84 -6.40 -7.00
N PHE A 707 -29.80 -7.09 -8.14
CA PHE A 707 -28.56 -7.53 -8.76
C PHE A 707 -28.08 -6.41 -9.68
N LYS A 708 -26.82 -6.01 -9.54
CA LYS A 708 -26.22 -4.95 -10.35
C LYS A 708 -24.84 -5.35 -10.85
N ILE A 709 -24.54 -4.90 -12.06
CA ILE A 709 -23.18 -4.85 -12.61
C ILE A 709 -22.89 -3.38 -12.86
N GLU A 710 -21.93 -2.83 -12.11
CA GLU A 710 -21.59 -1.41 -12.19
C GLU A 710 -20.45 -1.13 -13.17
N GLN A 711 -19.65 -2.15 -13.49
CA GLN A 711 -18.44 -1.99 -14.29
C GLN A 711 -18.59 -2.72 -15.61
N SER A 712 -18.18 -2.09 -16.71
CA SER A 712 -18.33 -2.73 -18.01
C SER A 712 -17.34 -3.88 -18.20
N ASN A 713 -16.06 -3.66 -17.87
CA ASN A 713 -15.03 -4.67 -18.08
C ASN A 713 -14.99 -5.70 -16.94
N GLN A 714 -15.27 -6.96 -17.27
CA GLN A 714 -15.27 -8.12 -16.39
C GLN A 714 -14.15 -9.11 -16.77
N VAL A 715 -13.93 -10.13 -15.93
CA VAL A 715 -12.90 -11.16 -16.16
C VAL A 715 -13.46 -12.53 -15.80
N LEU A 716 -13.19 -13.51 -16.66
CA LEU A 716 -13.40 -14.94 -16.42
C LEU A 716 -12.10 -15.72 -16.54
N ASN A 717 -12.10 -16.96 -16.06
CA ASN A 717 -11.00 -17.91 -16.15
C ASN A 717 -11.41 -19.12 -17.01
N ILE A 718 -10.55 -19.53 -17.94
CA ILE A 718 -10.68 -20.72 -18.76
C ILE A 718 -9.95 -21.86 -18.05
N GLU A 719 -10.71 -22.82 -17.53
CA GLU A 719 -10.18 -23.93 -16.72
C GLU A 719 -9.15 -24.75 -17.50
N ASP A 720 -9.45 -25.09 -18.75
CA ASP A 720 -8.60 -25.95 -19.59
C ASP A 720 -7.20 -25.35 -19.85
N PHE A 721 -7.02 -24.04 -19.69
CA PHE A 721 -5.73 -23.38 -19.82
C PHE A 721 -5.05 -23.12 -18.45
N CYS A 722 -5.80 -23.19 -17.36
CA CYS A 722 -5.27 -22.88 -16.05
C CYS A 722 -4.43 -24.04 -15.51
N ASN A 723 -3.22 -23.74 -15.04
CA ASN A 723 -2.37 -24.68 -14.29
C ASN A 723 -2.18 -24.24 -12.84
N GLU A 724 -3.01 -23.31 -12.37
CA GLU A 724 -3.01 -22.79 -11.00
C GLU A 724 -1.66 -22.26 -10.50
N CYS A 725 -0.80 -21.77 -11.40
CA CYS A 725 0.53 -21.24 -11.04
C CYS A 725 0.53 -20.05 -10.06
N GLY A 726 -0.63 -19.48 -9.72
CA GLY A 726 -0.76 -18.41 -8.72
C GLY A 726 -0.20 -17.05 -9.14
N ASN A 727 0.27 -16.88 -10.39
CA ASN A 727 0.84 -15.60 -10.83
C ASN A 727 -0.18 -14.45 -10.76
N CYS A 728 -1.43 -14.73 -11.15
CA CYS A 728 -2.53 -13.77 -11.02
C CYS A 728 -2.84 -13.42 -9.55
N THR A 729 -2.65 -14.35 -8.61
CA THR A 729 -2.79 -14.09 -7.17
C THR A 729 -1.71 -13.14 -6.69
N THR A 730 -0.45 -13.36 -7.09
CA THR A 730 0.69 -12.52 -6.66
C THR A 730 0.49 -11.04 -6.99
N PHE A 731 -0.02 -10.73 -8.18
CA PHE A 731 -0.15 -9.35 -8.65
C PHE A 731 -1.52 -8.71 -8.42
N CYS A 732 -2.56 -9.50 -8.12
CA CYS A 732 -3.88 -8.95 -7.84
C CYS A 732 -3.89 -8.20 -6.49
N PRO A 733 -4.36 -6.94 -6.43
CA PRO A 733 -4.34 -6.14 -5.21
C PRO A 733 -5.42 -6.54 -4.17
N THR A 734 -6.38 -7.39 -4.52
CA THR A 734 -7.42 -7.88 -3.58
C THR A 734 -6.88 -9.02 -2.72
N SER A 735 -7.55 -9.34 -1.61
CA SER A 735 -7.22 -10.49 -0.77
C SER A 735 -7.40 -11.85 -1.47
N GLY A 736 -8.20 -11.91 -2.54
CA GLY A 736 -8.48 -13.11 -3.32
C GLY A 736 -7.42 -13.55 -4.34
N ALA A 737 -7.75 -14.61 -5.06
CA ALA A 737 -7.03 -15.29 -6.12
C ALA A 737 -7.88 -15.35 -7.40
N PRO A 738 -7.55 -14.59 -8.47
CA PRO A 738 -8.39 -14.51 -9.67
C PRO A 738 -8.69 -15.86 -10.32
N TYR A 739 -7.73 -16.79 -10.37
CA TYR A 739 -7.96 -18.11 -10.97
C TYR A 739 -9.03 -18.92 -10.23
N ARG A 740 -9.31 -18.62 -8.96
CA ARG A 740 -10.27 -19.33 -8.11
C ARG A 740 -11.57 -18.56 -7.94
N ASP A 741 -11.49 -17.26 -7.73
CA ASP A 741 -12.63 -16.44 -7.31
C ASP A 741 -13.39 -15.82 -8.50
N LYS A 742 -12.80 -15.80 -9.71
CA LYS A 742 -13.50 -15.37 -10.95
C LYS A 742 -14.29 -16.53 -11.56
N PRO A 743 -15.35 -16.24 -12.34
CA PRO A 743 -16.10 -17.26 -13.07
C PRO A 743 -15.18 -18.19 -13.85
N LYS A 744 -15.20 -19.49 -13.53
CA LYS A 744 -14.44 -20.53 -14.24
C LYS A 744 -15.29 -21.16 -15.33
N VAL A 745 -14.76 -21.24 -16.54
CA VAL A 745 -15.42 -21.81 -17.71
C VAL A 745 -14.60 -22.99 -18.22
N ALA A 746 -15.25 -24.14 -18.34
CA ALA A 746 -14.71 -25.30 -19.03
C ALA A 746 -15.03 -25.23 -20.54
N LEU A 747 -14.06 -25.61 -21.37
CA LEU A 747 -14.23 -25.77 -22.82
C LEU A 747 -14.66 -27.19 -23.19
N THR A 748 -14.42 -28.17 -22.31
CA THR A 748 -14.78 -29.56 -22.52
C THR A 748 -15.68 -30.10 -21.41
N GLU A 749 -16.54 -31.04 -21.74
CA GLU A 749 -17.37 -31.74 -20.76
C GLU A 749 -16.50 -32.45 -19.71
N LYS A 750 -15.37 -33.03 -20.13
CA LYS A 750 -14.43 -33.69 -19.21
C LYS A 750 -13.92 -32.71 -18.14
N SER A 751 -13.48 -31.53 -18.55
CA SER A 751 -13.04 -30.48 -17.63
C SER A 751 -14.20 -30.04 -16.74
N PHE A 752 -15.39 -29.85 -17.30
CA PHE A 752 -16.58 -29.48 -16.53
C PHE A 752 -16.92 -30.48 -15.42
N GLN A 753 -16.87 -31.78 -15.72
CA GLN A 753 -17.14 -32.84 -14.75
C GLN A 753 -16.08 -32.88 -13.64
N ALA A 754 -14.83 -32.53 -13.93
CA ALA A 754 -13.73 -32.52 -12.97
C ALA A 754 -13.73 -31.29 -12.03
N MET A 755 -14.38 -30.18 -12.41
CA MET A 755 -14.46 -28.99 -11.57
C MET A 755 -15.43 -29.18 -10.41
N GLU A 756 -15.13 -28.56 -9.26
CA GLU A 756 -16.08 -28.40 -8.15
C GLU A 756 -17.11 -27.30 -8.43
N LYS A 757 -16.69 -26.23 -9.11
CA LYS A 757 -17.53 -25.07 -9.42
C LYS A 757 -17.15 -24.43 -10.74
N GLY A 758 -18.13 -24.16 -11.61
CA GLY A 758 -17.90 -23.42 -12.85
C GLY A 758 -18.98 -23.62 -13.91
N TYR A 759 -18.70 -23.17 -15.13
CA TYR A 759 -19.65 -23.07 -16.23
C TYR A 759 -19.20 -23.89 -17.45
N PHE A 760 -20.14 -24.36 -18.27
CA PHE A 760 -19.86 -25.04 -19.53
C PHE A 760 -20.96 -24.77 -20.55
N LEU A 761 -20.61 -24.27 -21.74
CA LEU A 761 -21.57 -23.98 -22.81
C LEU A 761 -21.58 -25.15 -23.81
N ASN A 762 -22.74 -25.76 -24.03
CA ASN A 762 -22.90 -26.85 -24.99
C ASN A 762 -24.23 -26.71 -25.76
N LYS A 763 -24.15 -26.63 -27.10
CA LYS A 763 -25.31 -26.53 -28.01
C LYS A 763 -26.34 -25.48 -27.60
N GLY A 764 -25.89 -24.29 -27.19
CA GLY A 764 -26.76 -23.18 -26.79
C GLY A 764 -27.41 -23.31 -25.40
N VAL A 765 -27.02 -24.33 -24.63
CA VAL A 765 -27.41 -24.49 -23.22
C VAL A 765 -26.18 -24.22 -22.36
N LEU A 766 -26.31 -23.30 -21.40
CA LEU A 766 -25.26 -23.06 -20.41
C LEU A 766 -25.50 -23.91 -19.18
N TYR A 767 -24.50 -24.69 -18.79
CA TYR A 767 -24.49 -25.47 -17.57
C TYR A 767 -23.67 -24.73 -16.50
N TYR A 768 -24.13 -24.80 -15.26
CA TYR A 768 -23.41 -24.32 -14.08
C TYR A 768 -23.35 -25.45 -13.06
N LYS A 769 -22.16 -25.71 -12.52
CA LYS A 769 -21.94 -26.70 -11.47
C LYS A 769 -21.49 -25.98 -10.21
N GLU A 770 -22.03 -26.40 -9.07
CA GLU A 770 -21.54 -26.03 -7.74
C GLU A 770 -21.66 -27.25 -6.83
N ASN A 771 -20.52 -27.81 -6.44
CA ASN A 771 -20.41 -29.14 -5.84
C ASN A 771 -21.04 -30.20 -6.78
N ASP A 772 -21.91 -31.06 -6.28
CA ASP A 772 -22.57 -32.10 -7.08
C ASP A 772 -23.86 -31.64 -7.77
N VAL A 773 -24.23 -30.36 -7.62
CA VAL A 773 -25.47 -29.80 -8.20
C VAL A 773 -25.15 -29.17 -9.55
N VAL A 774 -25.79 -29.68 -10.60
CA VAL A 774 -25.71 -29.14 -11.96
C VAL A 774 -27.01 -28.46 -12.33
N SER A 775 -26.94 -27.18 -12.67
CA SER A 775 -28.04 -26.40 -13.21
C SER A 775 -27.80 -26.09 -14.68
N SER A 776 -28.87 -25.84 -15.43
CA SER A 776 -28.82 -25.43 -16.84
C SER A 776 -29.71 -24.23 -17.09
N LEU A 777 -29.29 -23.36 -18.00
CA LEU A 777 -30.05 -22.23 -18.50
C LEU A 777 -30.10 -22.30 -20.02
N ARG A 778 -31.31 -22.27 -20.59
CA ARG A 778 -31.54 -22.21 -22.03
C ARG A 778 -32.40 -21.01 -22.38
N GLU A 779 -32.05 -20.32 -23.45
CA GLU A 779 -32.85 -19.25 -24.05
C GLU A 779 -34.03 -19.84 -24.84
N SER A 780 -35.19 -19.18 -24.79
CA SER A 780 -36.43 -19.56 -25.45
C SER A 780 -37.10 -18.34 -26.06
N GLU A 781 -38.11 -18.52 -26.94
CA GLU A 781 -38.85 -17.40 -27.54
C GLU A 781 -39.52 -16.46 -26.51
N LYS A 782 -39.80 -16.97 -25.30
CA LYS A 782 -40.53 -16.23 -24.25
C LYS A 782 -39.63 -15.72 -23.13
N GLY A 783 -38.31 -15.97 -23.18
CA GLY A 783 -37.35 -15.65 -22.12
C GLY A 783 -36.39 -16.80 -21.86
N PHE A 784 -36.29 -17.27 -20.61
CA PHE A 784 -35.32 -18.29 -20.21
C PHE A 784 -35.95 -19.47 -19.47
N VAL A 785 -35.38 -20.65 -19.65
CA VAL A 785 -35.73 -21.86 -18.89
C VAL A 785 -34.54 -22.26 -18.04
N PHE A 786 -34.73 -22.28 -16.72
CA PHE A 786 -33.75 -22.72 -15.73
C PHE A 786 -34.14 -24.10 -15.19
N LEU A 787 -33.22 -25.05 -15.20
CA LEU A 787 -33.44 -26.40 -14.67
C LEU A 787 -32.31 -26.82 -13.74
N SER A 788 -32.63 -27.40 -12.59
CA SER A 788 -31.71 -28.06 -11.67
C SER A 788 -32.39 -29.31 -11.07
N PRO A 789 -31.68 -30.16 -10.30
CA PRO A 789 -32.29 -31.28 -9.59
C PRO A 789 -33.48 -30.86 -8.71
N ASP A 790 -33.47 -29.62 -8.23
CA ASP A 790 -34.42 -29.12 -7.27
C ASP A 790 -35.39 -28.05 -7.79
N VAL A 791 -35.09 -27.41 -8.92
CA VAL A 791 -35.85 -26.25 -9.40
C VAL A 791 -36.04 -26.32 -10.91
N ASP A 792 -37.29 -26.21 -11.35
CA ASP A 792 -37.64 -25.98 -12.74
C ASP A 792 -38.38 -24.63 -12.84
N ALA A 793 -37.84 -23.67 -13.60
CA ALA A 793 -38.39 -22.33 -13.68
C ALA A 793 -38.41 -21.79 -15.11
N GLU A 794 -39.51 -21.14 -15.48
CA GLU A 794 -39.59 -20.31 -16.68
C GLU A 794 -39.57 -18.83 -16.29
N LEU A 795 -38.68 -18.09 -16.94
CA LEU A 795 -38.43 -16.68 -16.72
C LEU A 795 -38.74 -15.90 -17.99
N ASP A 796 -39.22 -14.65 -17.86
CA ASP A 796 -39.22 -13.74 -19.01
C ASP A 796 -37.83 -13.15 -19.30
N SER A 797 -37.74 -12.30 -20.33
CA SER A 797 -36.51 -11.59 -20.70
C SER A 797 -35.97 -10.67 -19.60
N ALA A 798 -36.79 -10.29 -18.62
CA ALA A 798 -36.38 -9.50 -17.46
C ALA A 798 -36.05 -10.39 -16.24
N PHE A 799 -35.91 -11.71 -16.43
CA PHE A 799 -35.65 -12.69 -15.37
C PHE A 799 -36.73 -12.70 -14.26
N THR A 800 -37.95 -12.30 -14.60
CA THR A 800 -39.12 -12.41 -13.70
C THR A 800 -39.70 -13.82 -13.82
N ILE A 801 -40.01 -14.43 -12.68
CA ILE A 801 -40.57 -15.79 -12.61
C ILE A 801 -41.98 -15.79 -13.21
N LYS A 802 -42.18 -16.59 -14.27
CA LYS A 802 -43.51 -16.90 -14.82
C LYS A 802 -44.08 -18.16 -14.21
N THR A 803 -43.26 -19.21 -14.14
CA THR A 803 -43.59 -20.48 -13.50
C THR A 803 -42.35 -20.96 -12.74
N VAL A 804 -42.58 -21.60 -11.59
CA VAL A 804 -41.51 -22.22 -10.80
C VAL A 804 -42.06 -23.43 -10.07
N GLU A 805 -41.35 -24.54 -10.19
CA GLU A 805 -41.53 -25.74 -9.40
C GLU A 805 -40.28 -25.95 -8.54
N ILE A 806 -40.48 -26.15 -7.24
CA ILE A 806 -39.41 -26.47 -6.30
C ILE A 806 -39.65 -27.90 -5.78
N LYS A 807 -38.75 -28.81 -6.13
CA LYS A 807 -38.83 -30.26 -5.82
C LYS A 807 -38.39 -30.57 -4.39
N ASN A 808 -37.53 -29.73 -3.79
CA ASN A 808 -37.06 -29.86 -2.42
C ASN A 808 -37.50 -28.66 -1.56
N ARG A 809 -38.30 -28.93 -0.53
CA ARG A 809 -38.95 -27.90 0.30
C ARG A 809 -38.01 -27.00 1.08
N ASP A 810 -36.80 -27.48 1.36
CA ASP A 810 -35.80 -26.72 2.12
C ASP A 810 -35.04 -25.70 1.26
N ILE A 811 -35.29 -25.68 -0.06
CA ILE A 811 -34.57 -24.82 -0.99
C ILE A 811 -35.25 -23.47 -1.15
N LYS A 812 -34.40 -22.44 -1.06
CA LYS A 812 -34.71 -21.05 -1.42
C LYS A 812 -33.95 -20.72 -2.70
N TRP A 813 -34.67 -20.53 -3.80
CA TRP A 813 -34.07 -20.25 -5.11
C TRP A 813 -34.24 -18.79 -5.49
N ASN A 814 -33.16 -18.15 -5.97
CA ASN A 814 -33.16 -16.74 -6.36
C ASN A 814 -32.73 -16.60 -7.84
N THR A 815 -33.42 -15.76 -8.60
CA THR A 815 -33.19 -15.56 -10.04
C THR A 815 -31.81 -15.00 -10.40
N ALA A 816 -31.04 -14.49 -9.44
CA ALA A 816 -29.66 -14.03 -9.62
C ALA A 816 -28.76 -15.10 -10.26
N ILE A 817 -28.96 -16.39 -9.96
CA ILE A 817 -28.16 -17.45 -10.58
C ILE A 817 -28.37 -17.51 -12.09
N ALA A 818 -29.61 -17.35 -12.56
CA ALA A 818 -29.95 -17.32 -13.98
C ALA A 818 -29.37 -16.08 -14.67
N ILE A 819 -29.40 -14.91 -14.00
CA ILE A 819 -28.79 -13.68 -14.51
C ILE A 819 -27.27 -13.86 -14.69
N LYS A 820 -26.58 -14.39 -13.68
CA LYS A 820 -25.14 -14.68 -13.75
C LYS A 820 -24.82 -15.67 -14.88
N MET A 821 -25.59 -16.75 -14.98
CA MET A 821 -25.48 -17.71 -16.06
C MET A 821 -25.62 -17.01 -17.42
N LYS A 822 -26.63 -16.15 -17.64
CA LYS A 822 -26.75 -15.43 -18.92
C LYS A 822 -25.52 -14.57 -19.22
N ILE A 823 -25.01 -13.80 -18.26
CA ILE A 823 -23.80 -12.97 -18.43
C ILE A 823 -22.62 -13.83 -18.89
N ILE A 824 -22.37 -14.95 -18.21
CA ILE A 824 -21.25 -15.83 -18.55
C ILE A 824 -21.49 -16.54 -19.89
N GLY A 825 -22.73 -16.95 -20.17
CA GLY A 825 -23.10 -17.56 -21.45
C GLY A 825 -22.85 -16.63 -22.63
N ASP A 826 -23.18 -15.35 -22.51
CA ASP A 826 -22.89 -14.33 -23.52
C ASP A 826 -21.38 -14.14 -23.68
N ALA A 827 -20.65 -13.98 -22.58
CA ALA A 827 -19.20 -13.84 -22.62
C ALA A 827 -18.50 -15.03 -23.30
N VAL A 828 -18.98 -16.26 -23.05
CA VAL A 828 -18.42 -17.47 -23.67
C VAL A 828 -18.79 -17.57 -25.15
N ARG A 829 -20.01 -17.17 -25.55
CA ARG A 829 -20.40 -17.09 -26.97
C ARG A 829 -19.47 -16.13 -27.73
N ASP A 830 -19.26 -14.93 -27.21
CA ASP A 830 -18.35 -13.94 -27.79
C ASP A 830 -16.91 -14.47 -27.90
N LEU A 831 -16.46 -15.28 -26.93
CA LEU A 831 -15.14 -15.90 -26.97
C LEU A 831 -15.00 -17.00 -28.01
N TYR A 832 -16.07 -17.71 -28.37
CA TYR A 832 -16.04 -18.69 -29.46
C TYR A 832 -16.08 -18.05 -30.84
N GLU A 833 -16.63 -16.84 -30.95
CA GLU A 833 -16.71 -16.10 -32.22
C GLU A 833 -15.41 -15.37 -32.59
N ARG A 834 -14.60 -14.99 -31.58
CA ARG A 834 -13.27 -14.36 -31.74
C ARG A 834 -12.18 -15.38 -31.97
#